data_AF-I7ZR95-F1
#
_entry.id   AF-I7ZR95-F1
#
_cell.length_a   1.000
_cell.length_b   1.000
_cell.length_c   1.000
_cell.angle_alpha   90.00
_cell.angle_beta   90.00
_cell.angle_gamma   90.00
#
_symmetry.space_group_name_H-M   'P 1'
#
loop_
_entity.id
_entity.type
_entity.pdbx_description
1 polymer ?
#
loop_
_entity_poly.entity_id
_entity_poly.type
_entity_poly.pdbx_seq_one_letter_code
_entity_poly.pdbx_strand_id
1 'polypeptide(L)'
;MASTEETRAIPLTSYETALCVVPPSHLTGDIDRLRALYDKAHGRWPPHANLIYPFVAPEALPQASKLLQSVLSNRREVDPIRLRLDKSDFFAHKRSNTVYLTDSGSDGLKALAQLQHDITDAFGGQSRSSGRLHLTVGQSEADDLAERQFLLKKVGLIPAVEWEVEELVILIRDRSQGLDTASSPMVVWGAVSLSGTPSPNPKALEYLSPSSLPARSETTFQFSPSQDDSEEGKWNAIPKSPAPTGGKLVDSPVTVASYNVLVESLHPPPTERYPLLLQNLLSDAASADILILQEVADDFLSFLLRDKKIRLRYPFATHGPPDQAEIGPLNSLRNIVVLSRWQFRWEWLPFDKRHKGAVVLQLEHLGTFHDSKFLPLVVTGVHLSCGLIDSSIMAKRSQLQTVLKYLSGIYPNNHWVVAGDFNITTSSYTIDTALKRKSISAQGASVLASLDGMLTDAGLLDCYYASRAASSGLGNPQGRLDLGASYEGEEGATYDPTENEHAARIAGQSFHSRPQRYDRILVRGVEFEVLSYNLFGIPSGDESQLASDHWGVRATVKLNGPRSGSLESEKAPITVEKAPLNLGGIDGLKECLKGYLAFPSNEEITQRQEAFELIKELVNRRDANLPAGTRLDLLFEVVPVGSYGFGVWNSSSDMDILVIGQVSPRTFFALIIAKLRRATDSDVVLLRKVKAASGIMLELEVRGVRVDLQYCAATRVVESWPQALELPADHSTFDLPMQSLLKLNSLRDMHYLQRTIPDLASFRLAYRFIKIWAQRRGIYSSKLGYLGGIHITLLLARICTLSFRQAGTISAADIITTFFKHYAQFNWEKQVVYDPSFYKSPPRYFRPQREPLVILSQHQPKVNVARAASIPSTRTLVQEFQRADKLLSQQDVTWEQLAGSIENSTGADEFLKSYRSYAKVNVQYWGGAATKGRMLVGWLEWRCVSLLVGRLHPLPTFQRRKLTIDRYPSKVP
;
A
#
# COMPACT_ATOMS: atom_id res chain seq x y z
N MET A 1 90.73 12.05 4.12
CA MET A 1 89.95 12.14 5.37
C MET A 1 88.53 11.74 5.04
N ALA A 2 88.21 10.48 5.33
CA ALA A 2 86.87 9.94 5.14
C ALA A 2 86.02 10.36 6.33
N SER A 3 84.99 11.16 6.09
CA SER A 3 83.94 11.43 7.07
C SER A 3 82.92 10.30 6.99
N THR A 4 82.96 9.39 7.95
CA THR A 4 81.84 8.52 8.31
C THR A 4 80.64 9.39 8.67
N GLU A 5 79.71 9.57 7.74
CA GLU A 5 78.35 9.99 8.06
C GLU A 5 77.71 8.84 8.84
N GLU A 6 77.58 9.01 10.15
CA GLU A 6 76.71 8.19 10.98
C GLU A 6 75.31 8.20 10.34
N THR A 7 74.86 7.06 9.84
CA THR A 7 73.46 6.82 9.45
C THR A 7 72.58 7.00 10.70
N ARG A 8 72.13 8.25 10.94
CA ARG A 8 71.12 8.55 11.96
C ARG A 8 69.88 7.70 11.66
N ALA A 9 69.49 6.86 12.61
CA ALA A 9 68.26 6.09 12.54
C ALA A 9 67.06 7.03 12.31
N ILE A 10 66.22 6.73 11.31
CA ILE A 10 65.02 7.51 11.00
C ILE A 10 63.88 6.98 11.88
N PRO A 11 63.36 7.75 12.85
CA PRO A 11 62.36 7.25 13.77
C PRO A 11 61.01 6.98 13.10
N LEU A 12 60.42 5.83 13.39
CA LEU A 12 59.09 5.38 12.92
C LEU A 12 57.98 5.81 13.89
N THR A 13 57.82 7.12 14.09
CA THR A 13 56.95 7.67 15.15
C THR A 13 55.84 8.58 14.65
N SER A 14 55.79 8.89 13.35
CA SER A 14 54.86 9.88 12.80
C SER A 14 53.54 9.24 12.36
N TYR A 15 52.43 9.66 12.97
CA TYR A 15 51.08 9.25 12.57
C TYR A 15 50.59 9.99 11.30
N GLU A 16 51.41 10.87 10.73
CA GLU A 16 51.10 11.61 9.51
C GLU A 16 51.46 10.85 8.24
N THR A 17 52.24 9.77 8.35
CA THR A 17 52.62 8.94 7.22
C THR A 17 52.40 7.46 7.54
N ALA A 18 52.19 6.67 6.50
CA ALA A 18 52.04 5.23 6.59
C ALA A 18 52.72 4.55 5.40
N LEU A 19 53.38 3.42 5.63
CA LEU A 19 53.84 2.53 4.57
C LEU A 19 52.84 1.38 4.43
N CYS A 20 52.29 1.19 3.23
CA CYS A 20 51.13 0.33 3.01
C CYS A 20 51.29 -0.54 1.75
N VAL A 21 50.48 -1.60 1.67
CA VAL A 21 50.12 -2.26 0.42
C VAL A 21 48.68 -1.89 0.06
N VAL A 22 48.44 -1.60 -1.22
CA VAL A 22 47.14 -1.16 -1.74
C VAL A 22 46.68 -2.17 -2.79
N PRO A 23 45.52 -2.82 -2.64
CA PRO A 23 45.00 -3.71 -3.66
C PRO A 23 44.62 -2.93 -4.94
N PRO A 24 44.70 -3.54 -6.13
CA PRO A 24 44.24 -2.92 -7.37
C PRO A 24 42.78 -2.49 -7.30
N SER A 25 42.46 -1.30 -7.83
CA SER A 25 41.13 -0.68 -7.77
C SER A 25 40.00 -1.53 -8.38
N HIS A 26 40.29 -2.35 -9.39
CA HIS A 26 39.32 -3.23 -10.01
C HIS A 26 38.92 -4.44 -9.12
N LEU A 27 39.67 -4.72 -8.05
CA LEU A 27 39.40 -5.82 -7.11
C LEU A 27 38.75 -5.34 -5.80
N THR A 28 38.67 -4.04 -5.56
CA THR A 28 38.21 -3.47 -4.28
C THR A 28 36.73 -3.06 -4.30
N GLY A 29 35.99 -3.34 -5.37
CA GLY A 29 34.60 -2.86 -5.55
C GLY A 29 33.65 -3.21 -4.38
N ASP A 30 33.61 -4.48 -3.97
CA ASP A 30 32.78 -4.93 -2.84
C ASP A 30 33.26 -4.34 -1.51
N ILE A 31 34.57 -4.27 -1.32
CA ILE A 31 35.21 -3.70 -0.13
C ILE A 31 34.80 -2.23 0.03
N ASP A 32 34.96 -1.43 -1.01
CA ASP A 32 34.62 -0.01 -0.99
C ASP A 32 33.13 0.23 -0.79
N ARG A 33 32.29 -0.60 -1.43
CA ARG A 33 30.84 -0.50 -1.28
C ARG A 33 30.41 -0.69 0.17
N LEU A 34 31.02 -1.67 0.88
CA LEU A 34 30.76 -1.86 2.30
C LEU A 34 31.41 -0.77 3.16
N ARG A 35 32.64 -0.36 2.88
CA ARG A 35 33.30 0.75 3.59
C ARG A 35 32.47 2.04 3.53
N ALA A 36 31.89 2.36 2.39
CA ALA A 36 31.04 3.55 2.23
C ALA A 36 29.84 3.57 3.20
N LEU A 37 29.39 2.40 3.64
CA LEU A 37 28.25 2.23 4.53
C LEU A 37 28.66 2.02 6.00
N TYR A 38 29.71 1.23 6.24
CA TYR A 38 30.08 0.71 7.56
C TYR A 38 31.39 1.26 8.12
N ASP A 39 32.23 1.92 7.33
CA ASP A 39 33.49 2.51 7.80
C ASP A 39 33.36 4.03 7.98
N LYS A 40 33.47 4.49 9.23
CA LYS A 40 33.47 5.94 9.55
C LYS A 40 34.67 6.66 8.93
N ALA A 41 35.74 5.94 8.56
CA ALA A 41 36.93 6.46 7.91
C ALA A 41 36.92 6.36 6.37
N HIS A 42 35.84 5.84 5.75
CA HIS A 42 35.72 5.80 4.30
C HIS A 42 35.87 7.21 3.68
N GLY A 43 36.61 7.29 2.58
CA GLY A 43 36.96 8.55 1.91
C GLY A 43 38.11 9.32 2.55
N ARG A 44 38.53 8.97 3.78
CA ARG A 44 39.76 9.53 4.40
C ARG A 44 41.01 8.75 4.02
N TRP A 45 40.87 7.48 3.65
CA TRP A 45 41.96 6.61 3.20
C TRP A 45 41.46 5.75 2.04
N PRO A 46 42.30 5.40 1.06
CA PRO A 46 42.00 4.32 0.13
C PRO A 46 41.93 2.97 0.89
N PRO A 47 41.34 1.91 0.33
CA PRO A 47 41.52 0.56 0.84
C PRO A 47 42.99 0.17 0.84
N HIS A 48 43.52 -0.10 2.01
CA HIS A 48 44.94 -0.39 2.20
C HIS A 48 45.11 -1.35 3.36
N ALA A 49 46.24 -2.05 3.37
CA ALA A 49 46.75 -2.72 4.56
C ALA A 49 48.08 -2.08 4.98
N ASN A 50 48.14 -1.64 6.24
CA ASN A 50 49.33 -1.00 6.78
C ASN A 50 50.45 -2.03 6.96
N LEU A 51 51.59 -1.76 6.34
CA LEU A 51 52.83 -2.49 6.58
C LEU A 51 53.57 -1.88 7.76
N ILE A 52 53.74 -0.55 7.79
CA ILE A 52 54.34 0.18 8.92
C ILE A 52 53.50 1.43 9.18
N TYR A 53 52.90 1.49 10.37
CA TYR A 53 52.18 2.66 10.88
C TYR A 53 52.27 2.71 12.41
N PRO A 54 52.68 3.82 13.03
CA PRO A 54 53.21 5.06 12.42
C PRO A 54 54.47 4.86 11.57
N PHE A 55 54.70 5.69 10.56
CA PHE A 55 55.91 5.65 9.73
C PHE A 55 56.82 6.87 10.04
N VAL A 56 57.46 7.50 9.06
CA VAL A 56 58.45 8.59 9.29
C VAL A 56 57.83 9.99 9.27
N ALA A 57 58.49 10.98 9.89
CA ALA A 57 58.05 12.38 9.77
C ALA A 57 57.98 12.81 8.28
N PRO A 58 57.00 13.64 7.86
CA PRO A 58 56.85 14.06 6.47
C PRO A 58 58.14 14.61 5.81
N GLU A 59 58.98 15.31 6.59
CA GLU A 59 60.24 15.89 6.14
C GLU A 59 61.30 14.83 5.82
N ALA A 60 61.20 13.65 6.44
CA ALA A 60 62.11 12.52 6.24
C ALA A 60 61.70 11.60 5.08
N LEU A 61 60.54 11.82 4.46
CA LEU A 61 60.02 10.97 3.37
C LEU A 61 60.99 10.78 2.18
N PRO A 62 61.68 11.83 1.66
CA PRO A 62 62.64 11.64 0.58
C PRO A 62 63.82 10.73 0.97
N GLN A 63 64.31 10.84 2.20
CA GLN A 63 65.41 10.01 2.70
C GLN A 63 64.93 8.59 2.98
N ALA A 64 63.76 8.44 3.60
CA ALA A 64 63.13 7.14 3.85
C ALA A 64 62.81 6.39 2.55
N SER A 65 62.38 7.08 1.49
CA SER A 65 62.15 6.47 0.18
C SER A 65 63.43 5.93 -0.45
N LYS A 66 64.56 6.66 -0.35
CA LYS A 66 65.87 6.17 -0.82
C LYS A 66 66.35 4.96 -0.02
N LEU A 67 66.17 4.98 1.30
CA LEU A 67 66.50 3.83 2.16
C LEU A 67 65.65 2.61 1.80
N LEU A 68 64.34 2.80 1.60
CA LEU A 68 63.42 1.75 1.16
C LEU A 68 63.84 1.15 -0.19
N GLN A 69 64.22 1.99 -1.17
CA GLN A 69 64.76 1.54 -2.46
C GLN A 69 66.03 0.70 -2.29
N SER A 70 66.95 1.10 -1.40
CA SER A 70 68.18 0.35 -1.13
C SER A 70 67.90 -1.01 -0.47
N VAL A 71 66.96 -1.09 0.47
CA VAL A 71 66.57 -2.34 1.11
C VAL A 71 65.97 -3.30 0.09
N LEU A 72 65.06 -2.80 -0.74
CA LEU A 72 64.38 -3.60 -1.77
C LEU A 72 65.34 -4.06 -2.89
N SER A 73 66.29 -3.22 -3.31
CA SER A 73 67.28 -3.56 -4.34
C SER A 73 68.26 -4.67 -3.90
N ASN A 74 68.44 -4.85 -2.58
CA ASN A 74 69.38 -5.82 -2.02
C ASN A 74 68.75 -7.22 -1.78
N ARG A 75 67.46 -7.42 -2.10
CA ARG A 75 66.81 -8.73 -2.00
C ARG A 75 67.37 -9.71 -3.03
N ARG A 76 67.82 -10.88 -2.56
CA ARG A 76 68.48 -11.93 -3.37
C ARG A 76 67.50 -12.88 -4.08
N GLU A 77 66.25 -12.94 -3.66
CA GLU A 77 65.18 -13.76 -4.25
C GLU A 77 63.97 -12.86 -4.56
N VAL A 78 63.54 -12.83 -5.83
CA VAL A 78 62.39 -12.06 -6.33
C VAL A 78 61.20 -13.01 -6.52
N ASP A 79 60.90 -13.83 -5.53
CA ASP A 79 59.66 -14.60 -5.59
C ASP A 79 58.49 -13.62 -5.44
N PRO A 80 57.47 -13.71 -6.32
CA PRO A 80 56.34 -12.79 -6.31
C PRO A 80 55.57 -12.89 -4.99
N ILE A 81 55.40 -11.76 -4.30
CA ILE A 81 54.60 -11.69 -3.08
C ILE A 81 53.12 -11.65 -3.48
N ARG A 82 52.45 -12.80 -3.44
CA ARG A 82 51.01 -12.91 -3.69
C ARG A 82 50.22 -12.86 -2.38
N LEU A 83 49.41 -11.82 -2.21
CA LEU A 83 48.51 -11.69 -1.07
C LEU A 83 47.12 -12.17 -1.45
N ARG A 84 46.44 -12.82 -0.49
CA ARG A 84 45.07 -13.30 -0.65
C ARG A 84 44.25 -12.92 0.58
N LEU A 85 43.44 -11.88 0.45
CA LEU A 85 42.50 -11.46 1.50
C LEU A 85 41.22 -12.30 1.40
N ASP A 86 41.13 -13.36 2.21
CA ASP A 86 40.03 -14.33 2.18
C ASP A 86 39.44 -14.64 3.57
N LYS A 87 39.95 -13.98 4.62
CA LYS A 87 39.49 -14.18 5.99
C LYS A 87 39.00 -12.85 6.58
N SER A 88 37.78 -12.86 7.13
CA SER A 88 37.28 -11.77 7.97
C SER A 88 37.67 -11.96 9.43
N ASP A 89 38.08 -10.91 10.11
CA ASP A 89 38.35 -10.92 11.56
C ASP A 89 38.06 -9.52 12.16
N PHE A 90 38.20 -9.36 13.47
CA PHE A 90 37.97 -8.08 14.14
C PHE A 90 38.98 -7.82 15.27
N PHE A 91 39.15 -6.55 15.64
CA PHE A 91 39.78 -6.15 16.90
C PHE A 91 38.87 -5.21 17.68
N ALA A 92 38.88 -5.39 19.00
CA ALA A 92 38.09 -4.58 19.92
C ALA A 92 38.88 -3.33 20.35
N HIS A 93 38.20 -2.18 20.34
CA HIS A 93 38.62 -0.94 20.98
C HIS A 93 37.74 -0.65 22.19
N LYS A 94 38.10 0.39 22.95
CA LYS A 94 37.33 0.84 24.11
C LYS A 94 35.88 1.24 23.78
N ARG A 95 35.59 1.69 22.55
CA ARG A 95 34.27 2.21 22.14
C ARG A 95 33.73 1.62 20.84
N SER A 96 34.49 0.80 20.14
CA SER A 96 34.08 0.22 18.86
C SER A 96 34.81 -1.09 18.59
N ASN A 97 34.31 -1.88 17.66
CA ASN A 97 35.05 -2.97 17.05
C ASN A 97 35.39 -2.57 15.61
N THR A 98 36.60 -2.85 15.16
CA THR A 98 36.97 -2.70 13.74
C THR A 98 36.96 -4.08 13.10
N VAL A 99 36.18 -4.23 12.03
CA VAL A 99 36.06 -5.45 11.23
C VAL A 99 36.86 -5.28 9.94
N TYR A 100 37.65 -6.29 9.60
CA TYR A 100 38.63 -6.21 8.53
C TYR A 100 38.76 -7.54 7.76
N LEU A 101 39.30 -7.44 6.56
CA LEU A 101 39.82 -8.57 5.79
C LEU A 101 41.31 -8.76 6.06
N THR A 102 41.74 -10.00 6.10
CA THR A 102 43.13 -10.41 6.30
C THR A 102 43.38 -11.70 5.52
N ASP A 103 44.65 -12.05 5.41
CA ASP A 103 45.08 -13.25 4.72
C ASP A 103 45.04 -14.44 5.69
N SER A 104 44.49 -15.57 5.25
CA SER A 104 44.33 -16.79 6.05
C SER A 104 45.64 -17.54 6.37
N GLY A 105 46.79 -17.07 5.85
CA GLY A 105 48.12 -17.62 6.16
C GLY A 105 48.93 -18.02 4.93
N SER A 106 48.74 -17.34 3.81
CA SER A 106 49.47 -17.55 2.56
C SER A 106 50.99 -17.38 2.76
N ASP A 107 51.76 -18.00 1.86
CA ASP A 107 53.21 -17.81 1.85
C ASP A 107 53.60 -16.37 1.52
N GLY A 108 52.75 -15.63 0.79
CA GLY A 108 52.92 -14.20 0.55
C GLY A 108 52.78 -13.36 1.82
N LEU A 109 51.88 -13.72 2.75
CA LEU A 109 51.79 -13.04 4.05
C LEU A 109 53.09 -13.19 4.86
N LYS A 110 53.68 -14.40 4.86
CA LYS A 110 54.96 -14.67 5.52
C LYS A 110 56.10 -13.89 4.86
N ALA A 111 56.14 -13.86 3.52
CA ALA A 111 57.13 -13.11 2.76
C ALA A 111 57.03 -11.59 3.01
N LEU A 112 55.81 -11.06 3.16
CA LEU A 112 55.57 -9.66 3.46
C LEU A 112 55.91 -9.31 4.92
N ALA A 113 55.67 -10.22 5.87
CA ALA A 113 56.10 -10.06 7.25
C ALA A 113 57.63 -10.06 7.38
N GLN A 114 58.33 -10.91 6.62
CA GLN A 114 59.79 -10.87 6.55
C GLN A 114 60.27 -9.54 5.96
N LEU A 115 59.63 -9.06 4.88
CA LEU A 115 59.95 -7.76 4.28
C LEU A 115 59.72 -6.60 5.27
N GLN A 116 58.64 -6.64 6.06
CA GLN A 116 58.39 -5.67 7.12
C GLN A 116 59.53 -5.66 8.15
N HIS A 117 60.04 -6.83 8.53
CA HIS A 117 61.16 -6.97 9.46
C HIS A 117 62.44 -6.37 8.87
N ASP A 118 62.79 -6.73 7.63
CA ASP A 118 63.97 -6.21 6.93
C ASP A 118 63.94 -4.68 6.82
N ILE A 119 62.78 -4.10 6.51
CA ILE A 119 62.58 -2.64 6.46
C ILE A 119 62.70 -2.05 7.87
N THR A 120 62.06 -2.62 8.88
CA THR A 120 62.10 -2.06 10.25
C THR A 120 63.51 -2.07 10.83
N ASP A 121 64.29 -3.12 10.56
CA ASP A 121 65.68 -3.24 10.97
C ASP A 121 66.56 -2.19 10.30
N ALA A 122 66.38 -1.94 9.00
CA ALA A 122 67.09 -0.90 8.28
C ALA A 122 66.80 0.53 8.82
N PHE A 123 65.63 0.74 9.42
CA PHE A 123 65.24 2.02 10.03
C PHE A 123 65.66 2.17 11.50
N GLY A 124 66.37 1.19 12.08
CA GLY A 124 66.99 1.31 13.41
C GLY A 124 66.23 0.66 14.59
N GLY A 125 65.37 -0.32 14.33
CA GLY A 125 65.08 -1.40 15.29
C GLY A 125 64.31 -1.08 16.58
N GLN A 126 63.57 0.03 16.68
CA GLN A 126 62.67 0.23 17.82
C GLN A 126 61.32 -0.46 17.58
N SER A 127 61.28 -1.77 17.87
CA SER A 127 60.08 -2.60 17.76
C SER A 127 58.92 -2.05 18.63
N ARG A 128 57.92 -1.47 17.97
CA ARG A 128 56.54 -1.56 18.44
C ARG A 128 55.90 -2.75 17.71
N SER A 129 55.10 -3.53 18.43
CA SER A 129 54.42 -4.74 17.95
C SER A 129 54.05 -4.67 16.47
N SER A 130 54.57 -5.61 15.67
CA SER A 130 54.20 -5.78 14.26
C SER A 130 52.66 -5.76 14.16
N GLY A 131 52.14 -4.75 13.46
CA GLY A 131 50.70 -4.64 13.22
C GLY A 131 50.28 -5.81 12.34
N ARG A 132 49.23 -6.53 12.75
CA ARG A 132 48.64 -7.60 11.93
C ARG A 132 48.17 -6.97 10.61
N LEU A 133 48.63 -7.47 9.47
CA LEU A 133 48.21 -6.98 8.16
C LEU A 133 46.70 -7.17 7.99
N HIS A 134 45.99 -6.06 7.82
CA HIS A 134 44.55 -6.06 7.68
C HIS A 134 44.07 -4.90 6.81
N LEU A 135 42.96 -5.13 6.12
CA LEU A 135 42.23 -4.12 5.38
C LEU A 135 40.90 -3.87 6.08
N THR A 136 40.75 -2.71 6.72
CA THR A 136 39.51 -2.32 7.41
C THR A 136 38.34 -2.21 6.43
N VAL A 137 37.21 -2.86 6.74
CA VAL A 137 35.99 -2.81 5.93
C VAL A 137 34.86 -2.07 6.64
N GLY A 138 34.79 -2.15 7.97
CA GLY A 138 33.76 -1.44 8.72
C GLY A 138 33.98 -1.47 10.21
N GLN A 139 33.08 -0.80 10.93
CA GLN A 139 33.13 -0.68 12.38
C GLN A 139 31.74 -0.95 12.98
N SER A 140 31.72 -1.57 14.15
CA SER A 140 30.51 -1.71 15.00
C SER A 140 30.74 -1.05 16.34
N GLU A 141 29.69 -0.81 17.11
CA GLU A 141 29.83 -0.33 18.50
C GLU A 141 30.43 -1.43 19.40
N ALA A 142 31.08 -1.04 20.52
CA ALA A 142 31.83 -1.99 21.37
C ALA A 142 30.94 -3.09 21.96
N ASP A 143 29.77 -2.69 22.45
CA ASP A 143 28.85 -3.54 23.23
C ASP A 143 27.76 -4.20 22.35
N ASP A 144 27.73 -3.91 21.05
CA ASP A 144 26.77 -4.49 20.11
C ASP A 144 27.33 -5.77 19.46
N LEU A 145 27.16 -6.90 20.16
CA LEU A 145 27.59 -8.20 19.67
C LEU A 145 26.89 -8.61 18.36
N ALA A 146 25.62 -8.27 18.20
CA ALA A 146 24.82 -8.66 17.05
C ALA A 146 25.26 -7.91 15.79
N GLU A 147 25.44 -6.59 15.89
CA GLU A 147 26.00 -5.77 14.80
C GLU A 147 27.40 -6.24 14.41
N ARG A 148 28.25 -6.55 15.39
CA ARG A 148 29.60 -7.09 15.13
C ARG A 148 29.56 -8.41 14.37
N GLN A 149 28.76 -9.37 14.82
CA GLN A 149 28.65 -10.68 14.17
C GLN A 149 28.04 -10.55 12.77
N PHE A 150 27.02 -9.71 12.60
CA PHE A 150 26.45 -9.38 11.31
C PHE A 150 27.51 -8.84 10.34
N LEU A 151 28.27 -7.82 10.77
CA LEU A 151 29.30 -7.22 9.93
C LEU A 151 30.42 -8.20 9.63
N LEU A 152 30.84 -9.01 10.60
CA LEU A 152 31.84 -10.05 10.42
C LEU A 152 31.40 -11.10 9.38
N LYS A 153 30.17 -11.64 9.50
CA LYS A 153 29.60 -12.57 8.52
C LYS A 153 29.52 -11.93 7.13
N LYS A 154 29.06 -10.67 7.04
CA LYS A 154 28.95 -9.94 5.77
C LYS A 154 30.32 -9.73 5.11
N VAL A 155 31.33 -9.34 5.87
CA VAL A 155 32.71 -9.19 5.35
C VAL A 155 33.28 -10.53 4.91
N GLY A 156 32.94 -11.63 5.59
CA GLY A 156 33.33 -12.98 5.19
C GLY A 156 32.70 -13.49 3.89
N LEU A 157 31.67 -12.81 3.36
CA LEU A 157 31.06 -13.12 2.06
C LEU A 157 31.73 -12.37 0.88
N ILE A 158 32.71 -11.50 1.14
CA ILE A 158 33.45 -10.82 0.07
C ILE A 158 34.29 -11.88 -0.68
N PRO A 159 34.24 -11.94 -2.02
CA PRO A 159 35.09 -12.84 -2.80
C PRO A 159 36.56 -12.63 -2.46
N ALA A 160 37.35 -13.71 -2.45
CA ALA A 160 38.76 -13.63 -2.10
C ALA A 160 39.49 -12.65 -3.04
N VAL A 161 40.13 -11.64 -2.45
CA VAL A 161 40.90 -10.64 -3.19
C VAL A 161 42.34 -11.09 -3.26
N GLU A 162 42.76 -11.58 -4.42
CA GLU A 162 44.11 -12.07 -4.68
C GLU A 162 44.83 -11.16 -5.68
N TRP A 163 46.04 -10.72 -5.33
CA TRP A 163 46.89 -9.94 -6.23
C TRP A 163 48.38 -10.12 -5.91
N GLU A 164 49.22 -9.84 -6.90
CA GLU A 164 50.66 -9.76 -6.73
C GLU A 164 51.05 -8.34 -6.29
N VAL A 165 51.77 -8.23 -5.18
CA VAL A 165 52.25 -6.95 -4.66
C VAL A 165 53.42 -6.50 -5.54
N GLU A 166 53.21 -5.48 -6.37
CA GLU A 166 54.25 -4.93 -7.24
C GLU A 166 54.99 -3.75 -6.61
N GLU A 167 54.33 -2.99 -5.73
CA GLU A 167 54.83 -1.75 -5.14
C GLU A 167 54.39 -1.56 -3.68
N LEU A 168 55.23 -0.89 -2.89
CA LEU A 168 54.91 -0.37 -1.57
C LEU A 168 54.51 1.09 -1.68
N VAL A 169 53.37 1.45 -1.11
CA VAL A 169 52.78 2.79 -1.21
C VAL A 169 53.04 3.57 0.07
N ILE A 170 53.54 4.78 -0.07
CA ILE A 170 53.71 5.73 1.04
C ILE A 170 52.53 6.69 1.01
N LEU A 171 51.75 6.69 2.09
CA LEU A 171 50.67 7.64 2.30
C LEU A 171 51.14 8.79 3.20
N ILE A 172 50.67 10.01 2.90
CA ILE A 172 50.88 11.22 3.68
C ILE A 172 49.54 11.88 4.00
N ARG A 173 49.43 12.49 5.18
CA ARG A 173 48.26 13.28 5.56
C ARG A 173 48.21 14.60 4.80
N ASP A 174 47.11 14.84 4.10
CA ASP A 174 46.88 16.11 3.40
C ASP A 174 46.40 17.18 4.38
N ARG A 175 47.26 18.17 4.64
CA ARG A 175 46.95 19.34 5.48
C ARG A 175 46.58 20.59 4.68
N SER A 176 46.48 20.50 3.36
CA SER A 176 46.18 21.66 2.50
C SER A 176 44.84 22.32 2.81
N GLN A 177 43.90 21.59 3.42
CA GLN A 177 42.55 22.06 3.74
C GLN A 177 42.40 22.64 5.16
N GLY A 178 43.47 22.72 5.96
CA GLY A 178 43.41 23.28 7.32
C GLY A 178 42.57 22.46 8.33
N LEU A 179 42.27 21.21 7.99
CA LEU A 179 41.53 20.26 8.82
C LEU A 179 42.39 19.75 9.99
N ASP A 180 41.75 19.32 11.08
CA ASP A 180 42.49 18.72 12.18
C ASP A 180 43.07 17.35 11.79
N THR A 181 43.98 16.83 12.62
CA THR A 181 44.64 15.55 12.37
C THR A 181 43.61 14.41 12.23
N ALA A 182 42.46 14.46 12.89
CA ALA A 182 41.45 13.39 12.84
C ALA A 182 40.58 13.42 11.57
N SER A 183 40.48 14.57 10.91
CA SER A 183 39.62 14.81 9.74
C SER A 183 40.37 14.92 8.42
N SER A 184 41.68 15.16 8.46
CA SER A 184 42.53 15.23 7.26
C SER A 184 42.64 13.87 6.53
N PRO A 185 42.41 13.81 5.21
CA PRO A 185 42.55 12.58 4.44
C PRO A 185 44.04 12.21 4.25
N MET A 186 44.32 10.94 3.99
CA MET A 186 45.63 10.46 3.58
C MET A 186 45.65 10.26 2.08
N VAL A 187 46.64 10.86 1.43
CA VAL A 187 46.86 10.80 -0.02
C VAL A 187 48.17 10.07 -0.31
N VAL A 188 48.29 9.56 -1.53
CA VAL A 188 49.54 8.91 -1.98
C VAL A 188 50.63 9.97 -2.13
N TRP A 189 51.72 9.81 -1.37
CA TRP A 189 52.93 10.62 -1.52
C TRP A 189 53.84 10.08 -2.63
N GLY A 190 53.96 8.75 -2.71
CA GLY A 190 54.77 8.06 -3.71
C GLY A 190 54.73 6.55 -3.53
N ALA A 191 55.28 5.80 -4.48
CA ALA A 191 55.39 4.34 -4.40
C ALA A 191 56.79 3.87 -4.82
N VAL A 192 57.22 2.75 -4.23
CA VAL A 192 58.51 2.10 -4.53
C VAL A 192 58.23 0.67 -4.98
N SER A 193 58.68 0.31 -6.18
CA SER A 193 58.51 -1.06 -6.69
C SER A 193 59.30 -2.04 -5.84
N LEU A 194 58.82 -3.29 -5.71
CA LEU A 194 59.56 -4.35 -5.04
C LEU A 194 60.93 -4.65 -5.69
N SER A 195 61.16 -4.23 -6.95
CA SER A 195 62.47 -4.29 -7.61
C SER A 195 63.46 -3.22 -7.14
N GLY A 196 63.02 -2.28 -6.29
CA GLY A 196 63.84 -1.19 -5.76
C GLY A 196 63.86 0.08 -6.61
N THR A 197 63.16 0.12 -7.75
CA THR A 197 63.05 1.34 -8.57
C THR A 197 61.89 2.24 -8.11
N PRO A 198 62.03 3.58 -8.15
CA PRO A 198 60.90 4.48 -7.92
C PRO A 198 59.82 4.28 -8.99
N SER A 199 58.56 4.23 -8.57
CA SER A 199 57.39 4.09 -9.45
C SER A 199 56.90 5.49 -9.84
N PRO A 200 57.11 5.96 -11.09
CA PRO A 200 56.76 7.33 -11.49
C PRO A 200 55.25 7.56 -11.64
N ASN A 201 54.46 6.50 -11.84
CA ASN A 201 53.00 6.51 -11.87
C ASN A 201 52.45 5.36 -10.99
N PRO A 202 52.33 5.57 -9.65
CA PRO A 202 51.74 4.58 -8.76
C PRO A 202 50.35 4.16 -9.27
N LYS A 203 50.09 2.85 -9.38
CA LYS A 203 48.74 2.34 -9.72
C LYS A 203 47.71 2.76 -8.66
N ALA A 204 48.17 3.03 -7.44
CA ALA A 204 47.37 3.58 -6.34
C ALA A 204 46.84 5.02 -6.57
N LEU A 205 47.36 5.79 -7.53
CA LEU A 205 46.86 7.14 -7.85
C LEU A 205 45.52 7.13 -8.61
N GLU A 206 45.09 5.98 -9.15
CA GLU A 206 43.78 5.85 -9.80
C GLU A 206 42.61 5.85 -8.79
N TYR A 207 42.90 5.86 -7.48
CA TYR A 207 41.89 5.97 -6.43
C TYR A 207 41.36 7.41 -6.30
N LEU A 208 40.39 7.76 -7.15
CA LEU A 208 39.59 8.96 -6.96
C LEU A 208 38.52 8.70 -5.89
N SER A 209 38.67 9.30 -4.71
CA SER A 209 37.64 9.35 -3.68
C SER A 209 36.33 9.91 -4.26
N PRO A 210 35.25 9.12 -4.36
CA PRO A 210 33.98 9.64 -4.84
C PRO A 210 33.33 10.45 -3.71
N SER A 211 33.53 11.77 -3.73
CA SER A 211 32.78 12.70 -2.88
C SER A 211 31.37 12.85 -3.45
N SER A 212 30.37 12.44 -2.65
CA SER A 212 28.93 12.39 -2.97
C SER A 212 28.58 11.42 -4.09
N LEU A 213 27.60 10.56 -3.82
CA LEU A 213 27.37 9.34 -4.58
C LEU A 213 26.14 9.57 -5.49
N PRO A 214 26.30 9.96 -6.78
CA PRO A 214 25.17 10.01 -7.72
C PRO A 214 24.58 8.62 -7.92
N ALA A 215 23.42 8.52 -8.59
CA ALA A 215 22.85 7.24 -9.00
C ALA A 215 23.94 6.41 -9.74
N ARG A 216 24.19 5.19 -9.26
CA ARG A 216 25.23 4.31 -9.79
C ARG A 216 24.59 3.21 -10.60
N SER A 217 25.07 3.02 -11.83
CA SER A 217 24.75 1.85 -12.64
C SER A 217 25.39 0.60 -12.03
N GLU A 218 24.57 -0.39 -11.76
CA GLU A 218 24.94 -1.63 -11.07
C GLU A 218 24.94 -2.83 -12.03
N THR A 219 25.49 -3.95 -11.58
CA THR A 219 25.59 -5.20 -12.36
C THR A 219 24.29 -6.00 -12.29
N THR A 220 23.84 -6.52 -13.42
CA THR A 220 22.70 -7.46 -13.48
C THR A 220 23.22 -8.89 -13.49
N PHE A 221 22.53 -9.81 -12.83
CA PHE A 221 22.91 -11.23 -12.78
C PHE A 221 21.92 -12.07 -13.59
N GLN A 222 22.44 -13.03 -14.34
CA GLN A 222 21.67 -14.01 -15.10
C GLN A 222 21.96 -15.43 -14.62
N PHE A 223 20.92 -16.22 -14.43
CA PHE A 223 21.07 -17.66 -14.21
C PHE A 223 21.32 -18.39 -15.54
N SER A 224 22.42 -19.13 -15.62
CA SER A 224 22.74 -20.01 -16.74
C SER A 224 22.58 -21.47 -16.29
N PRO A 225 21.67 -22.25 -16.89
CA PRO A 225 21.61 -23.69 -16.63
C PRO A 225 22.89 -24.37 -17.11
N SER A 226 23.31 -25.41 -16.40
CA SER A 226 24.38 -26.31 -16.83
C SER A 226 23.95 -27.09 -18.08
N GLN A 227 24.90 -27.42 -18.95
CA GLN A 227 24.64 -28.28 -20.12
C GLN A 227 24.58 -29.77 -19.75
N ASP A 228 25.17 -30.15 -18.62
CA ASP A 228 25.12 -31.49 -18.03
C ASP A 228 24.21 -31.50 -16.80
N ASP A 229 23.31 -32.49 -16.73
CA ASP A 229 22.39 -32.70 -15.59
C ASP A 229 23.13 -33.01 -14.27
N SER A 230 24.44 -33.30 -14.31
CA SER A 230 25.29 -33.55 -13.14
C SER A 230 25.94 -32.30 -12.52
N GLU A 231 25.97 -31.17 -13.25
CA GLU A 231 26.51 -29.92 -12.72
C GLU A 231 25.37 -28.97 -12.30
N GLU A 232 25.55 -28.21 -11.22
CA GLU A 232 24.59 -27.17 -10.86
C GLU A 232 24.82 -25.93 -11.74
N GLY A 233 23.76 -25.45 -12.42
CA GLY A 233 23.82 -24.17 -13.13
C GLY A 233 24.19 -23.00 -12.20
N LYS A 234 24.68 -21.89 -12.78
CA LYS A 234 25.34 -20.80 -12.03
C LYS A 234 24.77 -19.43 -12.36
N TRP A 235 24.84 -18.50 -11.40
CA TRP A 235 24.54 -17.08 -11.64
C TRP A 235 25.78 -16.35 -12.15
N ASN A 236 25.64 -15.63 -13.26
CA ASN A 236 26.71 -14.92 -13.94
C ASN A 236 26.41 -13.42 -13.99
N ALA A 237 27.41 -12.60 -13.74
CA ALA A 237 27.33 -11.16 -13.97
C ALA A 237 27.23 -10.85 -15.47
N ILE A 238 26.23 -10.06 -15.86
CA ILE A 238 26.07 -9.61 -17.24
C ILE A 238 26.95 -8.36 -17.46
N PRO A 239 27.84 -8.36 -18.47
CA PRO A 239 28.63 -7.17 -18.80
C PRO A 239 27.74 -5.98 -19.15
N LYS A 240 28.18 -4.77 -18.79
CA LYS A 240 27.50 -3.52 -19.16
C LYS A 240 27.57 -3.33 -20.69
N SER A 241 26.49 -3.66 -21.39
CA SER A 241 26.35 -3.47 -22.85
C SER A 241 25.85 -2.06 -23.20
N PRO A 242 26.17 -1.46 -24.37
CA PRO A 242 25.54 -0.22 -24.84
C PRO A 242 24.02 -0.37 -25.01
N ALA A 243 23.27 0.74 -24.89
CA ALA A 243 21.80 0.74 -24.93
C ALA A 243 21.26 0.01 -26.17
N PRO A 244 20.27 -0.89 -26.04
CA PRO A 244 19.80 -1.68 -27.17
C PRO A 244 19.17 -0.76 -28.23
N THR A 245 19.53 -0.99 -29.48
CA THR A 245 19.02 -0.25 -30.66
C THR A 245 17.73 -0.84 -31.23
N GLY A 246 17.19 -1.90 -30.62
CA GLY A 246 15.93 -2.53 -31.02
C GLY A 246 15.23 -3.24 -29.86
N GLY A 247 13.95 -2.95 -29.65
CA GLY A 247 13.09 -3.60 -28.66
C GLY A 247 12.04 -4.48 -29.35
N LYS A 248 11.61 -5.56 -28.69
CA LYS A 248 10.40 -6.30 -29.09
C LYS A 248 9.20 -5.63 -28.45
N LEU A 249 8.16 -5.33 -29.24
CA LEU A 249 6.86 -5.00 -28.66
C LEU A 249 6.30 -6.28 -28.05
N VAL A 250 6.12 -6.31 -26.73
CA VAL A 250 5.35 -7.38 -26.09
C VAL A 250 3.91 -6.90 -26.05
N ASP A 251 3.06 -7.49 -26.88
CA ASP A 251 1.62 -7.19 -26.94
C ASP A 251 0.85 -7.81 -25.75
N SER A 252 1.55 -8.57 -24.91
CA SER A 252 1.02 -9.25 -23.72
C SER A 252 0.99 -8.35 -22.49
N PRO A 253 0.02 -8.55 -21.58
CA PRO A 253 0.03 -7.91 -20.27
C PRO A 253 1.29 -8.24 -19.48
N VAL A 254 1.76 -7.28 -18.70
CA VAL A 254 2.91 -7.37 -17.80
C VAL A 254 2.40 -7.52 -16.39
N THR A 255 3.01 -8.41 -15.62
CA THR A 255 2.63 -8.65 -14.23
C THR A 255 3.76 -8.25 -13.28
N VAL A 256 3.43 -7.42 -12.29
CA VAL A 256 4.39 -6.91 -11.30
C VAL A 256 3.89 -7.29 -9.92
N ALA A 257 4.77 -7.85 -9.08
CA ALA A 257 4.51 -8.16 -7.69
C ALA A 257 5.50 -7.45 -6.77
N SER A 258 5.04 -7.09 -5.58
CA SER A 258 5.87 -6.57 -4.48
C SER A 258 5.57 -7.33 -3.19
N TYR A 259 6.61 -7.67 -2.43
CA TYR A 259 6.47 -8.37 -1.15
C TYR A 259 7.60 -8.05 -0.18
N ASN A 260 7.23 -7.57 1.01
CA ASN A 260 8.17 -7.42 2.12
C ASN A 260 8.41 -8.80 2.76
N VAL A 261 9.66 -9.25 2.81
CA VAL A 261 10.00 -10.59 3.32
C VAL A 261 10.22 -10.64 4.82
N LEU A 262 10.27 -9.45 5.46
CA LEU A 262 10.55 -9.24 6.88
C LEU A 262 11.91 -9.81 7.31
N VAL A 263 12.90 -8.95 7.53
CA VAL A 263 14.15 -9.36 8.19
C VAL A 263 14.17 -8.92 9.63
N GLU A 264 14.21 -9.92 10.51
CA GLU A 264 14.33 -9.72 11.95
C GLU A 264 15.73 -9.20 12.29
N SER A 265 15.80 -8.23 13.21
CA SER A 265 17.04 -7.55 13.57
C SER A 265 18.00 -8.41 14.42
N LEU A 266 17.60 -9.63 14.79
CA LEU A 266 18.45 -10.56 15.53
C LEU A 266 19.43 -11.23 14.57
N HIS A 267 20.71 -11.29 14.93
CA HIS A 267 21.73 -12.01 14.16
C HIS A 267 22.08 -13.36 14.82
N PRO A 268 22.13 -14.47 14.06
CA PRO A 268 21.67 -14.60 12.67
C PRO A 268 20.14 -14.49 12.58
N PRO A 269 19.58 -13.98 11.46
CA PRO A 269 18.14 -13.91 11.28
C PRO A 269 17.53 -15.33 11.28
N PRO A 270 16.36 -15.54 11.91
CA PRO A 270 15.69 -16.84 11.88
C PRO A 270 15.34 -17.25 10.45
N THR A 271 15.61 -18.51 10.10
CA THR A 271 15.38 -19.05 8.75
C THR A 271 14.10 -19.90 8.63
N GLU A 272 13.39 -20.10 9.74
CA GLU A 272 12.18 -20.95 9.84
C GLU A 272 11.07 -20.51 8.89
N ARG A 273 10.98 -19.21 8.58
CA ARG A 273 9.98 -18.63 7.67
C ARG A 273 10.32 -18.80 6.19
N TYR A 274 11.56 -19.16 5.84
CA TYR A 274 12.02 -19.16 4.44
C TYR A 274 11.19 -20.10 3.54
N PRO A 275 10.83 -21.33 3.96
CA PRO A 275 9.96 -22.19 3.17
C PRO A 275 8.56 -21.60 2.95
N LEU A 276 7.98 -20.95 3.96
CA LEU A 276 6.67 -20.30 3.87
C LEU A 276 6.71 -19.09 2.91
N LEU A 277 7.78 -18.29 2.97
CA LEU A 277 8.02 -17.20 2.02
C LEU A 277 8.13 -17.72 0.58
N LEU A 278 8.88 -18.80 0.37
CA LEU A 278 9.01 -19.43 -0.95
C LEU A 278 7.67 -19.97 -1.46
N GLN A 279 6.88 -20.63 -0.60
CA GLN A 279 5.54 -21.10 -0.94
C GLN A 279 4.63 -19.95 -1.38
N ASN A 280 4.63 -18.84 -0.63
CA ASN A 280 3.87 -17.64 -0.99
C ASN A 280 4.30 -17.09 -2.36
N LEU A 281 5.60 -16.97 -2.62
CA LEU A 281 6.15 -16.46 -3.88
C LEU A 281 5.89 -17.36 -5.08
N LEU A 282 5.76 -18.68 -4.86
CA LEU A 282 5.47 -19.64 -5.92
C LEU A 282 3.98 -19.81 -6.21
N SER A 283 3.10 -19.34 -5.34
CA SER A 283 1.64 -19.39 -5.52
C SER A 283 1.17 -18.70 -6.81
N ASP A 284 0.04 -19.14 -7.36
CA ASP A 284 -0.54 -18.54 -8.56
C ASP A 284 -0.91 -17.06 -8.34
N ALA A 285 -1.35 -16.72 -7.13
CA ALA A 285 -1.68 -15.35 -6.74
C ALA A 285 -0.46 -14.41 -6.70
N ALA A 286 0.75 -14.95 -6.52
CA ALA A 286 2.01 -14.19 -6.52
C ALA A 286 2.74 -14.21 -7.86
N SER A 287 2.29 -15.04 -8.81
CA SER A 287 2.95 -15.24 -10.09
C SER A 287 3.04 -13.94 -10.89
N ALA A 288 4.27 -13.48 -11.13
CA ALA A 288 4.57 -12.22 -11.81
C ALA A 288 5.73 -12.38 -12.80
N ASP A 289 5.87 -11.42 -13.72
CA ASP A 289 7.02 -11.31 -14.61
C ASP A 289 8.15 -10.47 -13.97
N ILE A 290 7.79 -9.58 -13.03
CA ILE A 290 8.72 -8.77 -12.26
C ILE A 290 8.33 -8.87 -10.78
N LEU A 291 9.25 -9.33 -9.95
CA LEU A 291 9.07 -9.50 -8.50
C LEU A 291 10.02 -8.58 -7.75
N ILE A 292 9.47 -7.69 -6.93
CA ILE A 292 10.21 -6.73 -6.11
C ILE A 292 10.11 -7.17 -4.65
N LEU A 293 11.24 -7.42 -4.02
CA LEU A 293 11.32 -7.86 -2.62
C LEU A 293 11.97 -6.79 -1.77
N GLN A 294 11.34 -6.46 -0.63
CA GLN A 294 11.89 -5.55 0.37
C GLN A 294 12.38 -6.31 1.60
N GLU A 295 13.35 -5.72 2.29
CA GLU A 295 14.00 -6.31 3.47
C GLU A 295 14.71 -7.63 3.19
N VAL A 296 15.35 -7.78 2.03
CA VAL A 296 16.09 -9.01 1.71
C VAL A 296 17.47 -9.01 2.39
N ALA A 297 17.77 -10.09 3.13
CA ALA A 297 19.09 -10.39 3.69
C ALA A 297 19.90 -11.34 2.80
N ASP A 298 21.20 -11.43 3.03
CA ASP A 298 22.14 -12.23 2.22
C ASP A 298 21.76 -13.72 2.16
N ASP A 299 21.44 -14.32 3.32
CA ASP A 299 21.07 -15.73 3.45
C ASP A 299 19.72 -16.07 2.83
N PHE A 300 18.72 -15.21 2.99
CA PHE A 300 17.43 -15.40 2.32
C PHE A 300 17.58 -15.33 0.80
N LEU A 301 18.39 -14.40 0.27
CA LEU A 301 18.62 -14.31 -1.18
C LEU A 301 19.28 -15.58 -1.72
N SER A 302 20.34 -16.06 -1.05
CA SER A 302 20.97 -17.34 -1.41
C SER A 302 19.99 -18.51 -1.39
N PHE A 303 19.17 -18.61 -0.34
CA PHE A 303 18.12 -19.63 -0.25
C PHE A 303 17.14 -19.55 -1.43
N LEU A 304 16.64 -18.34 -1.73
CA LEU A 304 15.65 -18.11 -2.77
C LEU A 304 16.18 -18.44 -4.17
N LEU A 305 17.41 -18.03 -4.48
CA LEU A 305 18.01 -18.20 -5.81
C LEU A 305 18.53 -19.62 -6.08
N ARG A 306 18.57 -20.51 -5.07
CA ARG A 306 18.82 -21.95 -5.24
C ARG A 306 17.60 -22.70 -5.75
N ASP A 307 16.39 -22.21 -5.46
CA ASP A 307 15.16 -22.89 -5.86
C ASP A 307 15.04 -22.97 -7.40
N LYS A 308 14.70 -24.16 -7.91
CA LYS A 308 14.62 -24.41 -9.36
C LYS A 308 13.46 -23.65 -10.01
N LYS A 309 12.31 -23.56 -9.34
CA LYS A 309 11.12 -22.89 -9.90
C LYS A 309 11.32 -21.37 -9.96
N ILE A 310 11.98 -20.79 -8.95
CA ILE A 310 12.38 -19.38 -8.96
C ILE A 310 13.32 -19.09 -10.13
N ARG A 311 14.40 -19.86 -10.31
CA ARG A 311 15.34 -19.68 -11.42
C ARG A 311 14.70 -19.80 -12.80
N LEU A 312 13.77 -20.76 -12.96
CA LEU A 312 13.04 -20.95 -14.21
C LEU A 312 12.08 -19.78 -14.50
N ARG A 313 11.48 -19.18 -13.47
CA ARG A 313 10.54 -18.06 -13.61
C ARG A 313 11.27 -16.73 -13.79
N TYR A 314 12.37 -16.53 -13.06
CA TYR A 314 13.14 -15.31 -13.02
C TYR A 314 14.63 -15.58 -13.28
N PRO A 315 15.04 -15.67 -14.56
CA PRO A 315 16.43 -15.87 -14.92
C PRO A 315 17.30 -14.63 -14.69
N PHE A 316 16.73 -13.44 -14.41
CA PHE A 316 17.46 -12.20 -14.17
C PHE A 316 17.23 -11.65 -12.77
N ALA A 317 18.27 -11.15 -12.12
CA ALA A 317 18.22 -10.59 -10.76
C ALA A 317 19.11 -9.34 -10.62
N THR A 318 18.71 -8.41 -9.76
CA THR A 318 19.56 -7.24 -9.43
C THR A 318 20.80 -7.65 -8.67
N HIS A 319 20.71 -8.70 -7.85
CA HIS A 319 21.81 -9.24 -7.06
C HIS A 319 21.87 -10.76 -7.23
N GLY A 320 23.06 -11.32 -7.29
CA GLY A 320 23.26 -12.77 -7.27
C GLY A 320 23.35 -13.33 -5.84
N PRO A 321 23.44 -14.67 -5.69
CA PRO A 321 23.52 -15.33 -4.38
C PRO A 321 24.88 -15.10 -3.71
N PRO A 322 24.95 -14.45 -2.52
CA PRO A 322 26.23 -14.12 -1.85
C PRO A 322 27.08 -15.31 -1.37
N ASP A 323 26.55 -16.53 -1.40
CA ASP A 323 27.27 -17.75 -1.04
C ASP A 323 27.88 -18.46 -2.26
N GLN A 324 27.71 -17.90 -3.45
CA GLN A 324 28.47 -18.28 -4.64
C GLN A 324 29.81 -17.53 -4.63
N ALA A 325 30.93 -18.24 -4.79
CA ALA A 325 32.27 -17.74 -4.52
C ALA A 325 32.66 -16.43 -5.25
N GLU A 326 32.12 -16.17 -6.44
CA GLU A 326 32.43 -14.99 -7.25
C GLU A 326 31.46 -13.81 -7.06
N ILE A 327 30.49 -13.95 -6.16
CA ILE A 327 29.43 -12.96 -5.96
C ILE A 327 29.50 -12.44 -4.53
N GLY A 328 29.77 -11.14 -4.40
CA GLY A 328 29.86 -10.48 -3.10
C GLY A 328 28.52 -10.22 -2.41
N PRO A 329 28.58 -9.75 -1.16
CA PRO A 329 27.39 -9.56 -0.33
C PRO A 329 26.54 -8.38 -0.76
N LEU A 330 25.29 -8.39 -0.32
CA LEU A 330 24.38 -7.25 -0.39
C LEU A 330 24.91 -6.08 0.45
N ASN A 331 24.47 -4.87 0.11
CA ASN A 331 24.95 -3.63 0.71
C ASN A 331 24.61 -3.49 2.18
N SER A 332 23.39 -3.89 2.55
CA SER A 332 22.82 -3.65 3.88
C SER A 332 22.27 -4.94 4.49
N LEU A 333 21.73 -4.88 5.72
CA LEU A 333 20.94 -5.99 6.27
C LEU A 333 19.59 -6.11 5.56
N ARG A 334 18.99 -4.97 5.23
CA ARG A 334 17.68 -4.86 4.57
C ARG A 334 17.87 -4.24 3.20
N ASN A 335 17.70 -5.04 2.15
CA ASN A 335 17.92 -4.61 0.77
C ASN A 335 16.62 -4.68 -0.03
N ILE A 336 16.62 -4.01 -1.17
CA ILE A 336 15.58 -4.17 -2.19
C ILE A 336 16.18 -5.02 -3.30
N VAL A 337 15.57 -6.16 -3.60
CA VAL A 337 16.01 -7.07 -4.67
C VAL A 337 14.88 -7.19 -5.69
N VAL A 338 15.23 -7.16 -6.97
CA VAL A 338 14.27 -7.35 -8.05
C VAL A 338 14.67 -8.56 -8.88
N LEU A 339 13.73 -9.49 -9.05
CA LEU A 339 13.83 -10.63 -9.94
C LEU A 339 12.94 -10.40 -11.16
N SER A 340 13.41 -10.73 -12.35
CA SER A 340 12.65 -10.51 -13.59
C SER A 340 12.77 -11.68 -14.55
N ARG A 341 11.68 -11.86 -15.30
CA ARG A 341 11.61 -12.70 -16.49
C ARG A 341 12.45 -12.14 -17.65
N TRP A 342 12.63 -10.83 -17.71
CA TRP A 342 13.33 -10.15 -18.80
C TRP A 342 14.64 -9.53 -18.34
N GLN A 343 15.56 -9.38 -19.28
CA GLN A 343 16.82 -8.68 -19.05
C GLN A 343 16.56 -7.18 -18.83
N PHE A 344 17.30 -6.61 -17.88
CA PHE A 344 17.22 -5.20 -17.53
C PHE A 344 18.61 -4.64 -17.23
N ARG A 345 18.68 -3.32 -17.20
CA ARG A 345 19.74 -2.56 -16.54
C ARG A 345 19.16 -1.93 -15.31
N TRP A 346 19.99 -1.63 -14.32
CA TRP A 346 19.49 -0.96 -13.14
C TRP A 346 20.51 -0.05 -12.48
N GLU A 347 19.96 0.88 -11.70
CA GLU A 347 20.70 1.86 -10.93
C GLU A 347 20.25 1.84 -9.47
N TRP A 348 21.21 2.02 -8.55
CA TRP A 348 20.91 2.32 -7.15
C TRP A 348 20.80 3.83 -6.98
N LEU A 349 19.62 4.30 -6.56
CA LEU A 349 19.34 5.69 -6.23
C LEU A 349 19.43 5.88 -4.70
N PRO A 350 20.54 6.42 -4.15
CA PRO A 350 20.70 6.59 -2.72
C PRO A 350 19.81 7.71 -2.17
N PHE A 351 19.39 7.57 -0.90
CA PHE A 351 18.73 8.62 -0.14
C PHE A 351 19.66 9.25 0.90
N ASP A 352 19.26 10.38 1.49
CA ASP A 352 20.04 11.06 2.54
C ASP A 352 20.35 10.15 3.75
N LYS A 353 19.44 9.22 4.05
CA LYS A 353 19.61 8.23 5.11
C LYS A 353 20.48 7.07 4.60
N ARG A 354 21.60 6.81 5.30
CA ARG A 354 22.46 5.65 5.04
C ARG A 354 21.65 4.35 4.98
N HIS A 355 22.09 3.41 4.14
CA HIS A 355 21.42 2.12 3.90
C HIS A 355 20.01 2.21 3.29
N LYS A 356 19.54 3.40 2.90
CA LYS A 356 18.24 3.58 2.23
C LYS A 356 18.44 4.14 0.82
N GLY A 357 17.63 3.65 -0.10
CA GLY A 357 17.63 4.02 -1.50
C GLY A 357 16.50 3.34 -2.24
N ALA A 358 16.45 3.55 -3.56
CA ALA A 358 15.54 2.88 -4.47
C ALA A 358 16.33 2.17 -5.57
N VAL A 359 15.74 1.09 -6.10
CA VAL A 359 16.27 0.35 -7.24
C VAL A 359 15.48 0.81 -8.47
N VAL A 360 16.16 1.33 -9.49
CA VAL A 360 15.52 1.79 -10.74
C VAL A 360 15.95 0.89 -11.89
N LEU A 361 15.03 0.11 -12.45
CA LEU A 361 15.26 -0.79 -13.59
C LEU A 361 14.82 -0.13 -14.90
N GLN A 362 15.59 -0.39 -15.95
CA GLN A 362 15.25 -0.12 -17.35
C GLN A 362 15.20 -1.45 -18.09
N LEU A 363 14.01 -1.85 -18.56
CA LEU A 363 13.80 -3.15 -19.20
C LEU A 363 14.26 -3.09 -20.66
N GLU A 364 15.15 -3.99 -21.09
CA GLU A 364 15.81 -3.86 -22.40
C GLU A 364 14.89 -4.16 -23.59
N HIS A 365 13.90 -5.03 -23.38
CA HIS A 365 13.01 -5.53 -24.45
C HIS A 365 11.54 -5.40 -24.12
N LEU A 366 11.19 -4.56 -23.13
CA LEU A 366 9.81 -4.30 -22.74
C LEU A 366 9.62 -2.78 -22.60
N GLY A 367 8.64 -2.23 -23.30
CA GLY A 367 8.42 -0.79 -23.38
C GLY A 367 7.40 -0.43 -24.44
N THR A 368 7.34 0.85 -24.78
CA THR A 368 6.44 1.40 -25.79
C THR A 368 7.21 2.09 -26.90
N PHE A 369 6.55 2.36 -28.04
CA PHE A 369 7.13 3.16 -29.11
C PHE A 369 6.45 4.52 -29.17
N HIS A 370 7.25 5.58 -29.22
CA HIS A 370 6.79 6.94 -29.47
C HIS A 370 7.58 7.51 -30.65
N ASP A 371 6.90 7.94 -31.71
CA ASP A 371 7.54 8.46 -32.95
C ASP A 371 8.68 7.58 -33.47
N SER A 372 8.44 6.27 -33.56
CA SER A 372 9.43 5.25 -33.99
C SER A 372 10.65 5.07 -33.07
N LYS A 373 10.69 5.73 -31.91
CA LYS A 373 11.69 5.51 -30.85
C LYS A 373 11.15 4.57 -29.78
N PHE A 374 11.94 3.55 -29.43
CA PHE A 374 11.63 2.66 -28.32
C PHE A 374 11.89 3.37 -26.98
N LEU A 375 10.89 3.36 -26.11
CA LEU A 375 10.93 3.86 -24.75
C LEU A 375 10.77 2.67 -23.80
N PRO A 376 11.86 2.23 -23.13
CA PRO A 376 11.79 1.09 -22.23
C PRO A 376 10.88 1.37 -21.03
N LEU A 377 10.23 0.32 -20.53
CA LEU A 377 9.51 0.36 -19.27
C LEU A 377 10.53 0.60 -18.14
N VAL A 378 10.23 1.57 -17.28
CA VAL A 378 11.02 1.87 -16.09
C VAL A 378 10.30 1.32 -14.87
N VAL A 379 10.96 0.47 -14.09
CA VAL A 379 10.39 -0.14 -12.88
C VAL A 379 11.21 0.26 -11.68
N THR A 380 10.61 0.91 -10.70
CA THR A 380 11.28 1.39 -9.49
C THR A 380 10.79 0.64 -8.26
N GLY A 381 11.70 -0.04 -7.58
CA GLY A 381 11.49 -0.68 -6.28
C GLY A 381 11.77 0.29 -5.14
N VAL A 382 10.81 0.49 -4.24
CA VAL A 382 10.96 1.40 -3.08
C VAL A 382 10.79 0.67 -1.74
N HIS A 383 11.50 1.16 -0.71
CA HIS A 383 11.28 0.82 0.69
C HIS A 383 11.56 2.06 1.55
N LEU A 384 10.55 2.93 1.68
CA LEU A 384 10.72 4.23 2.35
C LEU A 384 10.91 4.06 3.86
N SER A 385 11.13 5.17 4.57
CA SER A 385 11.36 5.14 6.01
C SER A 385 10.08 4.82 6.79
N CYS A 386 10.15 3.82 7.67
CA CYS A 386 9.08 3.45 8.58
C CYS A 386 8.90 4.46 9.74
N GLY A 387 7.78 4.34 10.45
CA GLY A 387 7.45 5.10 11.66
C GLY A 387 6.58 6.34 11.41
N LEU A 388 5.84 6.73 12.45
CA LEU A 388 4.92 7.87 12.45
C LEU A 388 5.35 8.91 13.50
N ILE A 389 6.47 9.59 13.21
CA ILE A 389 6.95 10.78 13.92
C ILE A 389 7.36 11.83 12.87
N ASP A 390 7.42 13.11 13.23
CA ASP A 390 7.67 14.20 12.28
C ASP A 390 8.96 13.99 11.48
N SER A 391 10.04 13.50 12.10
CA SER A 391 11.32 13.25 11.41
C SER A 391 11.22 12.13 10.37
N SER A 392 10.49 11.04 10.64
CA SER A 392 10.29 9.97 9.66
C SER A 392 9.28 10.34 8.58
N ILE A 393 8.29 11.18 8.87
CA ILE A 393 7.40 11.78 7.86
C ILE A 393 8.20 12.67 6.89
N MET A 394 9.07 13.54 7.41
CA MET A 394 9.94 14.37 6.59
C MET A 394 10.93 13.55 5.77
N ALA A 395 11.49 12.48 6.34
CA ALA A 395 12.34 11.55 5.61
C ALA A 395 11.58 10.91 4.43
N LYS A 396 10.34 10.44 4.65
CA LYS A 396 9.48 9.90 3.57
C LYS A 396 9.25 10.92 2.47
N ARG A 397 8.93 12.18 2.82
CA ARG A 397 8.77 13.27 1.86
C ARG A 397 10.02 13.47 1.01
N SER A 398 11.20 13.59 1.63
CA SER A 398 12.48 13.77 0.93
C SER A 398 12.79 12.58 0.00
N GLN A 399 12.58 11.35 0.48
CA GLN A 399 12.82 10.13 -0.28
C GLN A 399 11.90 10.02 -1.50
N LEU A 400 10.60 10.28 -1.31
CA LEU A 400 9.63 10.29 -2.40
C LEU A 400 9.96 11.39 -3.42
N GLN A 401 10.29 12.59 -2.95
CA GLN A 401 10.69 13.70 -3.82
C GLN A 401 11.94 13.35 -4.64
N THR A 402 12.93 12.69 -4.05
CA THR A 402 14.13 12.22 -4.74
C THR A 402 13.79 11.25 -5.87
N VAL A 403 12.94 10.25 -5.60
CA VAL A 403 12.48 9.28 -6.63
C VAL A 403 11.74 10.01 -7.75
N LEU A 404 10.74 10.84 -7.44
CA LEU A 404 9.93 11.53 -8.45
C LEU A 404 10.74 12.52 -9.29
N LYS A 405 11.67 13.26 -8.66
CA LYS A 405 12.57 14.19 -9.37
C LYS A 405 13.53 13.44 -10.29
N TYR A 406 14.05 12.30 -9.85
CA TYR A 406 14.94 11.48 -10.67
C TYR A 406 14.19 10.90 -11.88
N LEU A 407 13.02 10.28 -11.66
CA LEU A 407 12.21 9.70 -12.75
C LEU A 407 11.74 10.76 -13.76
N SER A 408 11.23 11.89 -13.29
CA SER A 408 10.80 12.98 -14.17
C SER A 408 11.94 13.66 -14.93
N GLY A 409 13.14 13.71 -14.33
CA GLY A 409 14.32 14.30 -14.96
C GLY A 409 14.98 13.40 -16.01
N ILE A 410 15.12 12.10 -15.70
CA ILE A 410 15.86 11.15 -16.55
C ILE A 410 14.94 10.40 -17.53
N TYR A 411 13.71 10.10 -17.10
CA TYR A 411 12.77 9.23 -17.84
C TYR A 411 11.40 9.90 -18.11
N PRO A 412 11.31 11.17 -18.54
CA PRO A 412 10.06 11.95 -18.58
C PRO A 412 8.94 11.32 -19.45
N ASN A 413 9.33 10.67 -20.54
CA ASN A 413 8.42 10.12 -21.55
C ASN A 413 8.22 8.61 -21.41
N ASN A 414 8.99 7.94 -20.55
CA ASN A 414 8.87 6.51 -20.33
C ASN A 414 7.63 6.18 -19.52
N HIS A 415 7.12 4.97 -19.69
CA HIS A 415 6.14 4.42 -18.75
C HIS A 415 6.85 4.02 -17.45
N TRP A 416 6.24 4.33 -16.31
CA TRP A 416 6.79 4.04 -15.00
C TRP A 416 5.90 3.04 -14.26
N VAL A 417 6.54 2.10 -13.58
CA VAL A 417 5.94 1.37 -12.47
C VAL A 417 6.76 1.70 -11.22
N VAL A 418 6.11 2.22 -10.18
CA VAL A 418 6.75 2.43 -8.88
C VAL A 418 6.05 1.53 -7.88
N ALA A 419 6.78 0.58 -7.32
CA ALA A 419 6.22 -0.45 -6.48
C ALA A 419 7.11 -0.78 -5.29
N GLY A 420 6.49 -1.12 -4.16
CA GLY A 420 7.20 -1.41 -2.94
C GLY A 420 6.48 -0.96 -1.69
N ASP A 421 7.21 -0.98 -0.58
CA ASP A 421 6.74 -0.52 0.72
C ASP A 421 6.98 1.00 0.86
N PHE A 422 5.91 1.76 0.72
CA PHE A 422 5.94 3.21 0.87
C PHE A 422 5.97 3.65 2.34
N ASN A 423 5.63 2.79 3.30
CA ASN A 423 5.57 3.14 4.73
C ASN A 423 4.76 4.43 5.04
N ILE A 424 3.85 4.82 4.14
CA ILE A 424 2.96 5.98 4.31
C ILE A 424 1.79 5.50 5.15
N THR A 425 1.66 6.03 6.36
CA THR A 425 0.51 5.73 7.23
C THR A 425 -0.76 6.22 6.57
N THR A 426 -1.73 5.32 6.39
CA THR A 426 -2.96 5.58 5.64
C THR A 426 -4.18 5.66 6.54
N SER A 427 -4.23 4.90 7.64
CA SER A 427 -5.39 4.93 8.53
C SER A 427 -5.57 6.31 9.15
N SER A 428 -6.69 6.96 8.82
CA SER A 428 -7.07 8.24 9.44
C SER A 428 -7.21 8.10 10.96
N TYR A 429 -7.67 6.96 11.48
CA TYR A 429 -7.72 6.72 12.93
C TYR A 429 -6.33 6.76 13.56
N THR A 430 -5.35 6.10 12.93
CA THR A 430 -3.96 6.10 13.41
C THR A 430 -3.37 7.52 13.39
N ILE A 431 -3.62 8.29 12.33
CA ILE A 431 -3.15 9.68 12.20
C ILE A 431 -3.82 10.58 13.27
N ASP A 432 -5.15 10.51 13.42
CA ASP A 432 -5.91 11.28 14.40
C ASP A 432 -5.44 10.98 15.83
N THR A 433 -5.16 9.70 16.12
CA THR A 433 -4.67 9.26 17.42
C THR A 433 -3.25 9.77 17.69
N ALA A 434 -2.38 9.75 16.67
CA ALA A 434 -1.02 10.30 16.76
C ALA A 434 -1.03 11.80 17.05
N LEU A 435 -1.93 12.57 16.39
CA LEU A 435 -2.13 13.99 16.64
C LEU A 435 -2.61 14.27 18.07
N LYS A 436 -3.65 13.55 18.53
CA LYS A 436 -4.19 13.69 19.90
C LYS A 436 -3.15 13.40 20.97
N ARG A 437 -2.27 12.43 20.71
CA ARG A 437 -1.17 12.05 21.60
C ARG A 437 0.08 12.92 21.42
N LYS A 438 0.06 13.90 20.51
CA LYS A 438 1.21 14.76 20.16
C LYS A 438 2.44 13.98 19.71
N SER A 439 2.25 12.79 19.14
CA SER A 439 3.33 12.00 18.52
C SER A 439 3.78 12.58 17.19
N ILE A 440 2.88 13.32 16.53
CA ILE A 440 3.15 14.11 15.32
C ILE A 440 2.56 15.52 15.51
N SER A 441 3.14 16.52 14.84
CA SER A 441 2.60 17.87 14.80
C SER A 441 1.51 18.01 13.73
N ALA A 442 0.72 19.10 13.79
CA ALA A 442 -0.23 19.44 12.72
C ALA A 442 0.48 19.64 11.36
N GLN A 443 1.71 20.17 11.38
CA GLN A 443 2.55 20.27 10.19
C GLN A 443 2.97 18.88 9.69
N GLY A 444 3.38 17.97 10.58
CA GLY A 444 3.70 16.58 10.24
C GLY A 444 2.51 15.87 9.57
N ALA A 445 1.30 16.00 10.13
CA ALA A 445 0.10 15.43 9.53
C ALA A 445 -0.24 16.05 8.16
N SER A 446 -0.07 17.37 8.00
CA SER A 446 -0.24 18.05 6.71
C SER A 446 0.75 17.54 5.65
N VAL A 447 2.02 17.36 6.03
CA VAL A 447 3.03 16.78 5.14
C VAL A 447 2.66 15.35 4.75
N LEU A 448 2.23 14.52 5.71
CA LEU A 448 1.81 13.14 5.46
C LEU A 448 0.64 13.10 4.45
N ALA A 449 -0.39 13.92 4.64
CA ALA A 449 -1.51 14.05 3.73
C ALA A 449 -1.10 14.53 2.32
N SER A 450 -0.03 15.33 2.21
CA SER A 450 0.48 15.81 0.92
C SER A 450 1.22 14.74 0.10
N LEU A 451 1.65 13.62 0.70
CA LEU A 451 2.45 12.62 0.00
C LEU A 451 1.67 11.93 -1.13
N ASP A 452 0.39 11.62 -0.91
CA ASP A 452 -0.48 11.08 -1.97
C ASP A 452 -0.78 12.13 -3.06
N GLY A 453 -0.82 13.40 -2.67
CA GLY A 453 -0.88 14.54 -3.61
C GLY A 453 0.35 14.57 -4.53
N MET A 454 1.56 14.40 -3.98
CA MET A 454 2.79 14.35 -4.79
C MET A 454 2.80 13.22 -5.82
N LEU A 455 2.25 12.05 -5.46
CA LEU A 455 2.11 10.91 -6.38
C LEU A 455 1.13 11.25 -7.50
N THR A 456 -0.01 11.83 -7.14
CA THR A 456 -1.06 12.23 -8.10
C THR A 456 -0.57 13.32 -9.04
N ASP A 457 0.12 14.34 -8.52
CA ASP A 457 0.72 15.44 -9.29
C ASP A 457 1.80 14.95 -10.26
N ALA A 458 2.50 13.86 -9.91
CA ALA A 458 3.44 13.18 -10.80
C ALA A 458 2.75 12.32 -11.87
N GLY A 459 1.43 12.22 -11.86
CA GLY A 459 0.64 11.40 -12.78
C GLY A 459 0.65 9.91 -12.48
N LEU A 460 0.98 9.51 -11.25
CA LEU A 460 0.98 8.12 -10.82
C LEU A 460 -0.43 7.69 -10.41
N LEU A 461 -0.96 6.67 -11.08
CA LEU A 461 -2.22 6.02 -10.78
C LEU A 461 -1.99 4.80 -9.90
N ASP A 462 -2.77 4.66 -8.84
CA ASP A 462 -2.69 3.51 -7.95
C ASP A 462 -3.46 2.29 -8.50
N CYS A 463 -2.76 1.18 -8.70
CA CYS A 463 -3.34 -0.03 -9.31
C CYS A 463 -4.47 -0.65 -8.48
N TYR A 464 -4.47 -0.50 -7.15
CA TYR A 464 -5.54 -1.04 -6.29
C TYR A 464 -6.86 -0.32 -6.55
N TYR A 465 -6.84 1.02 -6.55
CA TYR A 465 -8.04 1.79 -6.79
C TYR A 465 -8.46 1.73 -8.26
N ALA A 466 -7.50 1.72 -9.19
CA ALA A 466 -7.76 1.57 -10.63
C ALA A 466 -8.44 0.24 -10.97
N SER A 467 -8.00 -0.88 -10.39
CA SER A 467 -8.60 -2.19 -10.64
C SER A 467 -10.04 -2.28 -10.10
N ARG A 468 -10.35 -1.61 -8.99
CA ARG A 468 -11.72 -1.54 -8.44
C ARG A 468 -12.64 -0.69 -9.31
N ALA A 469 -12.12 0.40 -9.87
CA ALA A 469 -12.86 1.25 -10.80
C ALA A 469 -13.06 0.60 -12.18
N ALA A 470 -12.16 -0.31 -12.57
CA ALA A 470 -12.26 -1.13 -13.76
C ALA A 470 -13.21 -2.31 -13.51
N SER A 471 -14.28 -2.43 -14.28
CA SER A 471 -15.32 -3.45 -14.06
C SER A 471 -14.89 -4.88 -14.44
N SER A 472 -13.59 -5.15 -14.63
CA SER A 472 -13.04 -6.47 -14.90
C SER A 472 -13.13 -7.33 -13.63
N GLY A 473 -14.04 -8.31 -13.62
CA GLY A 473 -14.22 -9.26 -12.51
C GLY A 473 -13.05 -10.23 -12.26
N LEU A 474 -11.84 -9.95 -12.75
CA LEU A 474 -10.67 -10.81 -12.62
C LEU A 474 -9.77 -10.35 -11.47
N GLY A 475 -9.76 -11.11 -10.38
CA GLY A 475 -8.77 -10.97 -9.30
C GLY A 475 -9.11 -9.96 -8.21
N ASN A 476 -10.39 -9.64 -7.97
CA ASN A 476 -10.74 -8.76 -6.86
C ASN A 476 -10.22 -9.34 -5.51
N PRO A 477 -9.79 -8.49 -4.57
CA PRO A 477 -9.46 -8.94 -3.22
C PRO A 477 -10.66 -9.70 -2.66
N GLN A 478 -10.42 -10.88 -2.07
CA GLN A 478 -11.43 -11.67 -1.38
C GLN A 478 -12.17 -10.76 -0.38
N GLY A 479 -13.33 -10.28 -0.79
CA GLY A 479 -14.06 -9.26 -0.06
C GLY A 479 -14.87 -9.92 1.03
N ARG A 480 -14.36 -9.95 2.26
CA ARG A 480 -15.24 -10.09 3.42
C ARG A 480 -16.17 -8.87 3.43
N LEU A 481 -17.46 -9.07 3.74
CA LEU A 481 -18.41 -7.95 3.88
C LEU A 481 -17.91 -7.02 4.99
N ASP A 482 -17.41 -5.85 4.63
CA ASP A 482 -17.02 -4.82 5.59
C ASP A 482 -18.28 -4.11 6.11
N LEU A 483 -18.59 -4.37 7.38
CA LEU A 483 -19.75 -3.85 8.10
C LEU A 483 -19.53 -2.44 8.67
N GLY A 484 -18.53 -1.71 8.16
CA GLY A 484 -18.22 -0.35 8.60
C GLY A 484 -17.20 -0.30 9.74
N ALA A 485 -16.35 -1.32 9.86
CA ALA A 485 -15.27 -1.36 10.84
C ALA A 485 -14.00 -0.62 10.37
N SER A 486 -13.88 -0.40 9.06
CA SER A 486 -12.73 0.25 8.44
C SER A 486 -12.84 1.78 8.44
N TYR A 487 -11.76 2.44 8.83
CA TYR A 487 -11.57 3.88 8.70
C TYR A 487 -10.97 4.25 7.33
N GLU A 488 -11.00 5.54 6.99
CA GLU A 488 -10.39 6.06 5.77
C GLU A 488 -8.91 5.67 5.70
N GLY A 489 -8.50 5.17 4.53
CA GLY A 489 -7.15 4.69 4.24
C GLY A 489 -6.82 3.28 4.76
N GLU A 490 -7.75 2.56 5.40
CA GLU A 490 -7.51 1.17 5.84
C GLU A 490 -7.82 0.14 4.74
N GLU A 491 -8.51 0.54 3.67
CA GLU A 491 -8.89 -0.37 2.59
C GLU A 491 -7.68 -0.82 1.75
N GLY A 492 -7.65 -2.11 1.41
CA GLY A 492 -6.54 -2.70 0.69
C GLY A 492 -5.26 -2.77 1.52
N ALA A 493 -5.40 -2.77 2.86
CA ALA A 493 -4.27 -2.88 3.77
C ALA A 493 -3.39 -4.08 3.43
N THR A 494 -2.09 -3.81 3.45
CA THR A 494 -1.04 -4.81 3.24
C THR A 494 -0.34 -5.12 4.55
N TYR A 495 -0.52 -4.28 5.57
CA TYR A 495 -0.05 -4.48 6.93
C TYR A 495 -1.26 -4.44 7.85
N ASP A 496 -1.64 -5.57 8.45
CA ASP A 496 -2.83 -5.67 9.30
C ASP A 496 -2.52 -6.32 10.65
N PRO A 497 -2.23 -5.52 11.69
CA PRO A 497 -2.01 -6.02 13.05
C PRO A 497 -3.21 -6.73 13.70
N THR A 498 -4.41 -6.64 13.12
CA THR A 498 -5.62 -7.30 13.66
C THR A 498 -5.76 -8.74 13.19
N GLU A 499 -5.16 -9.07 12.05
CA GLU A 499 -5.24 -10.39 11.41
C GLU A 499 -3.85 -11.04 11.23
N ASN A 500 -2.75 -10.31 11.44
CA ASN A 500 -1.38 -10.79 11.29
C ASN A 500 -0.58 -10.63 12.60
N GLU A 501 -0.14 -11.76 13.17
CA GLU A 501 0.59 -11.78 14.44
C GLU A 501 1.99 -11.18 14.38
N HIS A 502 2.69 -11.25 13.22
CA HIS A 502 3.99 -10.59 13.05
C HIS A 502 3.79 -9.06 13.02
N ALA A 503 2.78 -8.59 12.29
CA ALA A 503 2.40 -7.18 12.30
C ALA A 503 1.99 -6.72 13.71
N ALA A 504 1.19 -7.52 14.42
CA ALA A 504 0.79 -7.26 15.80
C ALA A 504 1.98 -7.12 16.75
N ARG A 505 2.99 -8.00 16.63
CA ARG A 505 4.22 -7.94 17.42
C ARG A 505 5.04 -6.68 17.14
N ILE A 506 5.16 -6.29 15.88
CA ILE A 506 5.89 -5.06 15.47
C ILE A 506 5.14 -3.81 15.92
N ALA A 507 3.82 -3.80 15.81
CA ALA A 507 2.99 -2.72 16.35
C ALA A 507 3.09 -2.67 17.88
N GLY A 508 3.23 -3.81 18.57
CA GLY A 508 3.30 -3.89 20.02
C GLY A 508 2.06 -3.30 20.71
N GLN A 509 2.23 -2.64 21.86
CA GLN A 509 1.17 -1.87 22.55
C GLN A 509 0.96 -0.46 21.93
N SER A 510 1.55 -0.17 20.77
CA SER A 510 1.35 1.12 20.12
C SER A 510 -0.09 1.25 19.60
N PHE A 511 -0.53 2.49 19.39
CA PHE A 511 -1.84 2.79 18.80
C PHE A 511 -1.87 2.53 17.27
N HIS A 512 -0.81 1.90 16.72
CA HIS A 512 -0.71 1.49 15.32
C HIS A 512 -1.38 0.14 15.04
N SER A 513 -2.16 -0.42 15.96
CA SER A 513 -2.90 -1.68 15.77
C SER A 513 -4.08 -1.60 14.79
N ARG A 514 -3.97 -0.75 13.76
CA ARG A 514 -4.97 -0.58 12.71
C ARG A 514 -4.37 -0.95 11.36
N PRO A 515 -5.17 -1.52 10.45
CA PRO A 515 -4.70 -1.86 9.11
C PRO A 515 -4.10 -0.66 8.38
N GLN A 516 -3.01 -0.87 7.63
CA GLN A 516 -2.30 0.14 6.85
C GLN A 516 -2.02 -0.37 5.43
N ARG A 517 -2.08 0.53 4.45
CA ARG A 517 -1.76 0.23 3.05
C ARG A 517 -0.38 0.76 2.68
N TYR A 518 0.63 0.05 3.15
CA TYR A 518 2.03 0.39 2.95
C TYR A 518 2.55 -0.04 1.58
N ASP A 519 2.23 -1.24 1.12
CA ASP A 519 2.67 -1.75 -0.17
C ASP A 519 1.72 -1.32 -1.27
N ARG A 520 2.29 -0.72 -2.31
CA ARG A 520 1.52 -0.20 -3.44
C ARG A 520 2.23 -0.50 -4.76
N ILE A 521 1.44 -0.56 -5.82
CA ILE A 521 1.93 -0.58 -7.20
C ILE A 521 1.28 0.61 -7.91
N LEU A 522 2.11 1.57 -8.30
CA LEU A 522 1.70 2.81 -8.94
C LEU A 522 2.22 2.83 -10.38
N VAL A 523 1.43 3.34 -11.31
CA VAL A 523 1.76 3.33 -12.74
C VAL A 523 1.55 4.70 -13.39
N ARG A 524 2.40 5.04 -14.36
CA ARG A 524 2.28 6.25 -15.19
C ARG A 524 2.57 5.91 -16.64
N GLY A 525 1.73 6.39 -17.56
CA GLY A 525 1.95 6.24 -19.00
C GLY A 525 0.71 6.58 -19.81
N VAL A 526 0.89 6.97 -21.08
CA VAL A 526 -0.21 7.12 -22.04
C VAL A 526 -0.63 5.72 -22.46
N GLU A 527 -1.93 5.42 -22.55
CA GLU A 527 -2.41 4.05 -22.88
C GLU A 527 -2.09 2.98 -21.82
N PHE A 528 -1.72 3.34 -20.58
CA PHE A 528 -1.49 2.36 -19.51
C PHE A 528 -2.83 1.89 -18.91
N GLU A 529 -3.17 0.60 -19.03
CA GLU A 529 -4.42 0.02 -18.52
C GLU A 529 -4.15 -0.98 -17.39
N VAL A 530 -4.79 -0.79 -16.22
CA VAL A 530 -4.72 -1.75 -15.11
C VAL A 530 -5.82 -2.80 -15.29
N LEU A 531 -5.42 -4.06 -15.52
CA LEU A 531 -6.36 -5.15 -15.80
C LEU A 531 -6.85 -5.85 -14.52
N SER A 532 -5.95 -6.05 -13.55
CA SER A 532 -6.27 -6.70 -12.28
C SER A 532 -5.26 -6.34 -11.18
N TYR A 533 -5.68 -6.50 -9.92
CA TYR A 533 -4.85 -6.35 -8.73
C TYR A 533 -5.31 -7.32 -7.66
N ASN A 534 -4.42 -8.07 -7.04
CA ASN A 534 -4.73 -8.96 -5.92
C ASN A 534 -3.68 -8.89 -4.80
N LEU A 535 -4.09 -9.35 -3.62
CA LEU A 535 -3.18 -9.65 -2.51
C LEU A 535 -2.73 -11.12 -2.57
N PHE A 536 -1.59 -11.45 -1.97
CA PHE A 536 -1.13 -12.83 -1.78
C PHE A 536 -0.35 -12.98 -0.46
N GLY A 537 -0.08 -14.23 -0.07
CA GLY A 537 0.56 -14.56 1.20
C GLY A 537 -0.39 -14.56 2.41
N ILE A 538 -1.69 -14.45 2.16
CA ILE A 538 -2.75 -14.64 3.15
C ILE A 538 -2.97 -16.16 3.32
N PRO A 539 -2.92 -16.71 4.55
CA PRO A 539 -3.13 -18.14 4.77
C PRO A 539 -4.49 -18.60 4.26
N SER A 540 -4.54 -19.80 3.68
CA SER A 540 -5.78 -20.42 3.21
C SER A 540 -6.23 -21.51 4.20
N GLY A 541 -7.28 -21.28 4.99
CA GLY A 541 -7.86 -22.30 5.90
C GLY A 541 -7.21 -22.38 7.29
N ASP A 542 -7.10 -23.59 7.85
CA ASP A 542 -6.57 -23.89 9.20
C ASP A 542 -5.03 -23.75 9.33
N GLU A 543 -4.34 -23.28 8.30
CA GLU A 543 -2.89 -23.00 8.36
C GLU A 543 -2.62 -21.74 9.18
N SER A 544 -2.08 -21.90 10.38
CA SER A 544 -1.84 -20.80 11.33
C SER A 544 -0.51 -20.06 11.14
N GLN A 545 0.37 -20.52 10.24
CA GLN A 545 1.74 -19.99 10.15
C GLN A 545 1.86 -18.87 9.11
N LEU A 546 2.20 -17.68 9.59
CA LEU A 546 2.39 -16.47 8.78
C LEU A 546 3.86 -16.33 8.36
N ALA A 547 4.10 -15.99 7.10
CA ALA A 547 5.45 -15.87 6.53
C ALA A 547 6.07 -14.48 6.69
N SER A 548 5.25 -13.42 6.66
CA SER A 548 5.66 -12.02 6.71
C SER A 548 4.66 -11.22 7.57
N ASP A 549 5.05 -10.03 8.02
CA ASP A 549 4.17 -9.03 8.63
C ASP A 549 3.35 -8.24 7.59
N HIS A 550 3.65 -8.42 6.31
CA HIS A 550 2.90 -7.84 5.20
C HIS A 550 2.24 -8.91 4.32
N TRP A 551 1.17 -8.53 3.65
CA TRP A 551 0.60 -9.23 2.51
C TRP A 551 1.24 -8.72 1.22
N GLY A 552 1.58 -9.65 0.32
CA GLY A 552 2.12 -9.30 -0.99
C GLY A 552 1.06 -8.68 -1.88
N VAL A 553 1.49 -7.81 -2.80
CA VAL A 553 0.62 -7.14 -3.77
C VAL A 553 1.05 -7.50 -5.18
N ARG A 554 0.09 -7.74 -6.08
CA ARG A 554 0.36 -8.06 -7.49
C ARG A 554 -0.63 -7.34 -8.39
N ALA A 555 -0.12 -6.73 -9.46
CA ALA A 555 -0.92 -6.07 -10.48
C ALA A 555 -0.61 -6.63 -11.87
N THR A 556 -1.65 -6.73 -12.71
CA THR A 556 -1.52 -7.01 -14.14
C THR A 556 -1.86 -5.75 -14.92
N VAL A 557 -0.96 -5.34 -15.81
CA VAL A 557 -1.06 -4.08 -16.53
C VAL A 557 -0.79 -4.28 -18.02
N LYS A 558 -1.46 -3.51 -18.87
CA LYS A 558 -1.24 -3.48 -20.31
C LYS A 558 -0.60 -2.15 -20.69
N LEU A 559 0.51 -2.23 -21.44
CA LEU A 559 1.33 -1.07 -21.81
C LEU A 559 0.76 -0.27 -23.01
N ASN A 560 -0.07 -0.91 -23.85
CA ASN A 560 -0.75 -0.33 -25.03
C ASN A 560 -2.25 -0.62 -24.94
N GLY A 561 -2.92 0.00 -23.98
CA GLY A 561 -4.37 0.06 -23.89
C GLY A 561 -4.98 0.81 -25.10
N PRO A 562 -6.26 0.60 -25.41
CA PRO A 562 -6.90 1.35 -26.49
C PRO A 562 -6.74 2.87 -26.26
N ARG A 563 -6.36 3.62 -27.31
CA ARG A 563 -6.41 5.09 -27.31
C ARG A 563 -7.71 5.53 -26.66
N SER A 564 -7.62 6.25 -25.54
CA SER A 564 -8.75 6.83 -24.81
C SER A 564 -9.61 7.81 -25.63
N GLY A 565 -9.34 7.94 -26.94
CA GLY A 565 -10.04 8.80 -27.88
C GLY A 565 -11.17 8.19 -28.71
N SER A 566 -11.62 6.93 -28.50
CA SER A 566 -12.73 6.40 -29.32
C SER A 566 -13.92 5.76 -28.59
N LEU A 567 -13.80 5.37 -27.32
CA LEU A 567 -14.92 4.76 -26.56
C LEU A 567 -15.16 5.37 -25.16
N GLU A 568 -14.19 6.06 -24.57
CA GLU A 568 -14.37 6.68 -23.24
C GLU A 568 -14.97 8.09 -23.30
N SER A 569 -14.86 8.78 -24.45
CA SER A 569 -15.38 10.13 -24.68
C SER A 569 -16.92 10.24 -24.63
N GLU A 570 -17.64 9.12 -24.49
CA GLU A 570 -19.12 9.11 -24.36
C GLU A 570 -19.63 8.88 -22.92
N LYS A 571 -18.76 8.68 -21.93
CA LYS A 571 -19.18 8.55 -20.52
C LYS A 571 -19.38 9.95 -19.92
N ALA A 572 -20.52 10.15 -19.24
CA ALA A 572 -20.98 11.45 -18.78
C ALA A 572 -19.87 12.26 -18.05
N PRO A 573 -19.52 13.47 -18.53
CA PRO A 573 -18.45 14.26 -17.93
C PRO A 573 -18.83 14.66 -16.49
N ILE A 574 -17.87 14.52 -15.58
CA ILE A 574 -17.92 15.11 -14.24
C ILE A 574 -16.80 16.13 -14.13
N THR A 575 -16.99 17.13 -13.28
CA THR A 575 -15.94 18.06 -12.87
C THR A 575 -15.76 17.89 -11.38
N VAL A 576 -14.59 17.42 -10.95
CA VAL A 576 -14.25 17.30 -9.53
C VAL A 576 -14.07 18.69 -8.93
N GLU A 577 -14.74 18.92 -7.81
CA GLU A 577 -14.71 20.19 -7.08
C GLU A 577 -14.00 20.03 -5.76
N LYS A 578 -13.08 20.95 -5.46
CA LYS A 578 -12.40 21.01 -4.17
C LYS A 578 -13.30 21.63 -3.12
N ALA A 579 -13.34 21.02 -1.93
CA ALA A 579 -14.06 21.58 -0.81
C ALA A 579 -13.45 22.93 -0.39
N PRO A 580 -14.29 23.93 -0.04
CA PRO A 580 -13.83 25.17 0.56
C PRO A 580 -12.95 24.93 1.78
N LEU A 581 -11.78 25.60 1.86
CA LEU A 581 -10.78 25.40 2.92
C LEU A 581 -11.33 25.67 4.33
N ASN A 582 -12.31 26.55 4.45
CA ASN A 582 -12.95 26.99 5.69
C ASN A 582 -13.90 25.96 6.31
N LEU A 583 -14.37 24.95 5.55
CA LEU A 583 -15.15 23.84 6.12
C LEU A 583 -14.33 22.99 7.09
N GLY A 584 -13.02 23.21 7.17
CA GLY A 584 -12.10 22.28 7.81
C GLY A 584 -11.97 21.02 6.95
N GLY A 585 -10.83 20.35 7.07
CA GLY A 585 -10.62 19.06 6.40
C GLY A 585 -11.57 17.98 6.93
N ILE A 586 -11.12 16.72 6.84
CA ILE A 586 -11.88 15.56 7.32
C ILE A 586 -12.32 15.70 8.79
N ASP A 587 -11.54 16.39 9.62
CA ASP A 587 -11.83 16.60 11.04
C ASP A 587 -13.11 17.40 11.28
N GLY A 588 -13.31 18.53 10.56
CA GLY A 588 -14.50 19.34 10.69
C GLY A 588 -15.77 18.56 10.30
N LEU A 589 -15.66 17.75 9.24
CA LEU A 589 -16.76 16.86 8.83
C LEU A 589 -17.06 15.80 9.90
N LYS A 590 -16.02 15.13 10.44
CA LYS A 590 -16.18 14.13 11.50
C LYS A 590 -16.79 14.73 12.76
N GLU A 591 -16.39 15.94 13.15
CA GLU A 591 -16.94 16.65 14.32
C GLU A 591 -18.41 17.00 14.13
N CYS A 592 -18.79 17.58 12.99
CA CYS A 592 -20.18 17.83 12.64
C CYS A 592 -21.01 16.54 12.69
N LEU A 593 -20.53 15.46 12.07
CA LEU A 593 -21.20 14.15 12.09
C LEU A 593 -21.36 13.58 13.50
N LYS A 594 -20.37 13.74 14.39
CA LYS A 594 -20.49 13.35 15.81
C LYS A 594 -21.56 14.15 16.52
N GLY A 595 -21.63 15.47 16.29
CA GLY A 595 -22.66 16.34 16.86
C GLY A 595 -24.09 15.91 16.49
N TYR A 596 -24.26 15.26 15.33
CA TYR A 596 -25.53 14.71 14.88
C TYR A 596 -25.76 13.23 15.24
N LEU A 597 -24.91 12.63 16.08
CA LEU A 597 -24.98 11.19 16.41
C LEU A 597 -24.99 10.31 15.16
N ALA A 598 -24.20 10.70 14.16
CA ALA A 598 -24.12 9.99 12.89
C ALA A 598 -23.45 8.63 13.03
N PHE A 599 -22.56 8.46 14.02
CA PHE A 599 -21.79 7.25 14.26
C PHE A 599 -22.38 6.45 15.43
N PRO A 600 -22.42 5.12 15.33
CA PRO A 600 -22.83 4.29 16.45
C PRO A 600 -21.77 4.23 17.55
N SER A 601 -22.19 3.95 18.79
CA SER A 601 -21.26 3.66 19.88
C SER A 601 -20.70 2.23 19.81
N ASN A 602 -19.61 1.96 20.53
CA ASN A 602 -19.05 0.60 20.60
C ASN A 602 -20.05 -0.41 21.16
N GLU A 603 -20.85 -0.02 22.16
CA GLU A 603 -21.91 -0.86 22.72
C GLU A 603 -22.97 -1.19 21.66
N GLU A 604 -23.37 -0.21 20.85
CA GLU A 604 -24.35 -0.42 19.78
C GLU A 604 -23.81 -1.32 18.65
N ILE A 605 -22.51 -1.25 18.38
CA ILE A 605 -21.82 -2.13 17.42
C ILE A 605 -21.87 -3.56 17.95
N THR A 606 -21.42 -3.79 19.19
CA THR A 606 -21.44 -5.11 19.83
C THR A 606 -22.86 -5.68 19.91
N GLN A 607 -23.84 -4.88 20.34
CA GLN A 607 -25.23 -5.32 20.45
C GLN A 607 -25.81 -5.80 19.11
N ARG A 608 -25.51 -5.10 18.01
CA ARG A 608 -25.97 -5.52 16.66
C ARG A 608 -25.21 -6.72 16.12
N GLN A 609 -23.93 -6.87 16.44
CA GLN A 609 -23.16 -8.09 16.13
C GLN A 609 -23.75 -9.30 16.84
N GLU A 610 -24.02 -9.20 18.14
CA GLU A 610 -24.68 -10.26 18.91
C GLU A 610 -26.07 -10.58 18.37
N ALA A 611 -26.87 -9.55 18.04
CA ALA A 611 -28.19 -9.75 17.44
C ALA A 611 -28.13 -10.48 16.09
N PHE A 612 -27.12 -10.17 15.26
CA PHE A 612 -26.89 -10.85 13.99
C PHE A 612 -26.51 -12.32 14.20
N GLU A 613 -25.58 -12.62 15.11
CA GLU A 613 -25.17 -13.99 15.41
C GLU A 613 -26.33 -14.82 16.00
N LEU A 614 -27.17 -14.24 16.85
CA LEU A 614 -28.37 -14.90 17.35
C LEU A 614 -29.37 -15.27 16.24
N ILE A 615 -29.57 -14.37 15.26
CA ILE A 615 -30.43 -14.66 14.11
C ILE A 615 -29.80 -15.75 13.23
N LYS A 616 -28.49 -15.69 13.00
CA LYS A 616 -27.76 -16.70 12.23
C LYS A 616 -27.85 -18.08 12.90
N GLU A 617 -27.70 -18.15 14.22
CA GLU A 617 -27.88 -19.37 15.00
C GLU A 617 -29.33 -19.86 14.91
N LEU A 618 -30.33 -18.99 15.10
CA LEU A 618 -31.74 -19.34 15.00
C LEU A 618 -32.11 -19.94 13.64
N VAL A 619 -31.65 -19.32 12.55
CA VAL A 619 -31.90 -19.78 11.18
C VAL A 619 -31.27 -21.15 10.95
N ASN A 620 -30.04 -21.36 11.40
CA ASN A 620 -29.28 -22.59 11.21
C ASN A 620 -29.52 -23.68 12.27
N ARG A 621 -30.27 -23.36 13.34
CA ARG A 621 -30.59 -24.31 14.42
C ARG A 621 -31.29 -25.55 13.87
N ARG A 622 -30.72 -26.72 14.12
CA ARG A 622 -31.29 -28.01 13.73
C ARG A 622 -32.38 -28.43 14.73
N ASP A 623 -33.41 -29.11 14.24
CA ASP A 623 -34.46 -29.66 15.12
C ASP A 623 -33.94 -30.95 15.76
N ALA A 624 -33.58 -30.90 17.05
CA ALA A 624 -33.02 -32.03 17.77
C ALA A 624 -33.98 -33.23 17.86
N ASN A 625 -35.28 -32.98 17.71
CA ASN A 625 -36.35 -33.97 17.83
C ASN A 625 -36.57 -34.81 16.54
N LEU A 626 -35.84 -34.51 15.45
CA LEU A 626 -35.88 -35.32 14.23
C LEU A 626 -34.76 -36.39 14.24
N PRO A 627 -35.07 -37.67 13.95
CA PRO A 627 -34.08 -38.75 13.85
C PRO A 627 -32.99 -38.42 12.83
N ALA A 628 -31.74 -38.78 13.11
CA ALA A 628 -30.57 -38.40 12.30
C ALA A 628 -30.72 -38.72 10.79
N GLY A 629 -31.38 -39.84 10.44
CA GLY A 629 -31.60 -40.26 9.04
C GLY A 629 -32.76 -39.56 8.31
N THR A 630 -33.55 -38.71 8.98
CA THR A 630 -34.65 -37.91 8.37
C THR A 630 -34.37 -36.41 8.38
N ARG A 631 -33.18 -35.99 8.84
CA ARG A 631 -32.75 -34.59 8.82
C ARG A 631 -32.40 -34.20 7.39
N LEU A 632 -33.20 -33.32 6.78
CA LEU A 632 -32.82 -32.67 5.53
C LEU A 632 -31.63 -31.74 5.82
N ASP A 633 -30.51 -31.93 5.13
CA ASP A 633 -29.36 -31.02 5.15
C ASP A 633 -29.70 -29.74 4.36
N LEU A 634 -30.57 -28.91 4.94
CA LEU A 634 -30.95 -27.63 4.37
C LEU A 634 -29.84 -26.60 4.60
N LEU A 635 -29.29 -26.07 3.51
CA LEU A 635 -28.30 -25.01 3.54
C LEU A 635 -29.01 -23.65 3.59
N PHE A 636 -28.63 -22.82 4.57
CA PHE A 636 -29.05 -21.43 4.69
C PHE A 636 -27.85 -20.52 4.91
N GLU A 637 -27.75 -19.49 4.08
CA GLU A 637 -26.80 -18.39 4.28
C GLU A 637 -27.53 -17.16 4.78
N VAL A 638 -26.99 -16.54 5.84
CA VAL A 638 -27.60 -15.40 6.52
C VAL A 638 -26.67 -14.20 6.37
N VAL A 639 -27.15 -13.18 5.68
CA VAL A 639 -26.31 -12.06 5.24
C VAL A 639 -26.99 -10.74 5.59
N PRO A 640 -26.29 -9.78 6.22
CA PRO A 640 -26.83 -8.44 6.41
C PRO A 640 -26.89 -7.69 5.08
N VAL A 641 -27.92 -6.87 4.90
CA VAL A 641 -28.08 -5.97 3.74
C VAL A 641 -28.46 -4.56 4.22
N GLY A 642 -28.80 -3.66 3.30
CA GLY A 642 -29.27 -2.33 3.64
C GLY A 642 -28.19 -1.47 4.31
N SER A 643 -28.58 -0.52 5.16
CA SER A 643 -27.61 0.39 5.79
C SER A 643 -26.64 -0.30 6.74
N TYR A 644 -27.06 -1.41 7.36
CA TYR A 644 -26.19 -2.20 8.22
C TYR A 644 -25.14 -2.95 7.40
N GLY A 645 -25.56 -3.68 6.37
CA GLY A 645 -24.65 -4.38 5.45
C GLY A 645 -23.67 -3.45 4.73
N PHE A 646 -24.06 -2.21 4.42
CA PHE A 646 -23.20 -1.21 3.79
C PHE A 646 -22.28 -0.47 4.78
N GLY A 647 -22.47 -0.62 6.10
CA GLY A 647 -21.68 0.08 7.13
C GLY A 647 -21.99 1.57 7.30
N VAL A 648 -23.22 2.01 6.95
CA VAL A 648 -23.68 3.40 7.05
C VAL A 648 -24.84 3.61 8.05
N TRP A 649 -25.04 2.62 8.92
CA TRP A 649 -26.09 2.62 9.93
C TRP A 649 -25.74 3.51 11.14
N ASN A 650 -26.77 3.93 11.87
CA ASN A 650 -26.68 4.68 13.13
C ASN A 650 -27.69 4.10 14.14
N SER A 651 -27.74 4.65 15.36
CA SER A 651 -28.60 4.21 16.46
C SER A 651 -30.07 3.99 16.06
N SER A 652 -30.60 4.85 15.19
CA SER A 652 -32.00 4.79 14.72
C SER A 652 -32.28 3.75 13.63
N SER A 653 -31.23 3.18 13.04
CA SER A 653 -31.32 2.26 11.89
C SER A 653 -31.69 0.85 12.34
N ASP A 654 -32.57 0.22 11.58
CA ASP A 654 -32.90 -1.20 11.61
C ASP A 654 -31.79 -2.05 10.96
N MET A 655 -31.83 -3.36 11.23
CA MET A 655 -30.99 -4.34 10.58
C MET A 655 -31.80 -5.12 9.53
N ASP A 656 -31.51 -4.88 8.27
CA ASP A 656 -32.04 -5.72 7.19
C ASP A 656 -31.19 -7.00 7.07
N ILE A 657 -31.82 -8.16 7.21
CA ILE A 657 -31.15 -9.47 7.08
C ILE A 657 -31.80 -10.26 5.96
N LEU A 658 -30.99 -10.71 5.00
CA LEU A 658 -31.41 -11.60 3.92
C LEU A 658 -30.95 -13.03 4.22
N VAL A 659 -31.89 -13.97 4.20
CA VAL A 659 -31.61 -15.40 4.25
C VAL A 659 -31.74 -16.00 2.86
N ILE A 660 -30.71 -16.72 2.42
CA ILE A 660 -30.65 -17.42 1.15
C ILE A 660 -30.75 -18.91 1.44
N GLY A 661 -31.56 -19.67 0.71
CA GLY A 661 -31.59 -21.13 0.88
C GLY A 661 -32.34 -21.88 -0.20
N GLN A 662 -32.54 -23.18 0.04
CA GLN A 662 -33.02 -24.15 -0.96
C GLN A 662 -34.55 -24.36 -0.96
N VAL A 663 -35.27 -23.87 0.06
CA VAL A 663 -36.71 -24.16 0.25
C VAL A 663 -37.62 -23.06 -0.29
N SER A 664 -38.91 -23.34 -0.39
CA SER A 664 -39.89 -22.30 -0.77
C SER A 664 -40.00 -21.23 0.33
N PRO A 665 -40.30 -19.95 0.00
CA PRO A 665 -40.55 -18.92 1.01
C PRO A 665 -41.65 -19.28 2.01
N ARG A 666 -42.68 -19.99 1.56
CA ARG A 666 -43.77 -20.45 2.43
C ARG A 666 -43.25 -21.42 3.50
N THR A 667 -42.42 -22.38 3.08
CA THR A 667 -41.78 -23.37 3.96
C THR A 667 -40.85 -22.67 4.94
N PHE A 668 -39.95 -21.81 4.45
CA PHE A 668 -39.01 -21.07 5.30
C PHE A 668 -39.72 -20.27 6.41
N PHE A 669 -40.69 -19.43 6.06
CA PHE A 669 -41.39 -18.62 7.06
C PHE A 669 -42.22 -19.46 8.03
N ALA A 670 -42.75 -20.62 7.61
CA ALA A 670 -43.42 -21.53 8.53
C ALA A 670 -42.42 -22.13 9.54
N LEU A 671 -41.25 -22.56 9.07
CA LEU A 671 -40.17 -23.11 9.91
C LEU A 671 -39.67 -22.07 10.92
N ILE A 672 -39.32 -20.86 10.46
CA ILE A 672 -38.81 -19.79 11.34
C ILE A 672 -39.85 -19.37 12.37
N ILE A 673 -41.12 -19.21 12.00
CA ILE A 673 -42.18 -18.89 12.96
C ILE A 673 -42.34 -20.02 14.00
N ALA A 674 -42.23 -21.28 13.59
CA ALA A 674 -42.27 -22.41 14.52
C ALA A 674 -41.06 -22.45 15.46
N LYS A 675 -39.85 -22.08 14.97
CA LYS A 675 -38.65 -21.93 15.81
C LYS A 675 -38.82 -20.82 16.84
N LEU A 676 -39.28 -19.64 16.40
CA LEU A 676 -39.55 -18.49 17.27
C LEU A 676 -40.58 -18.80 18.36
N ARG A 677 -41.65 -19.52 18.03
CA ARG A 677 -42.68 -19.93 19.02
C ARG A 677 -42.19 -20.94 20.05
N ARG A 678 -41.22 -21.80 19.67
CA ARG A 678 -40.64 -22.80 20.57
C ARG A 678 -39.58 -22.22 21.50
N ALA A 679 -38.96 -21.12 21.09
CA ALA A 679 -37.93 -20.44 21.86
C ALA A 679 -38.55 -19.34 22.73
N THR A 680 -39.42 -19.70 23.67
CA THR A 680 -40.16 -18.74 24.52
C THR A 680 -39.29 -17.90 25.45
N ASP A 681 -38.09 -18.39 25.80
CA ASP A 681 -37.05 -17.66 26.55
C ASP A 681 -35.97 -17.05 25.64
N SER A 682 -36.24 -16.89 24.34
CA SER A 682 -35.29 -16.29 23.40
C SER A 682 -35.32 -14.78 23.44
N ASP A 683 -34.13 -14.17 23.34
CA ASP A 683 -33.93 -12.74 23.08
C ASP A 683 -34.52 -12.24 21.74
N VAL A 684 -35.21 -13.09 20.97
CA VAL A 684 -35.78 -12.82 19.64
C VAL A 684 -37.31 -12.82 19.69
N VAL A 685 -37.92 -11.65 19.54
CA VAL A 685 -39.37 -11.45 19.58
C VAL A 685 -39.93 -11.17 18.18
N LEU A 686 -40.98 -11.90 17.78
CA LEU A 686 -41.70 -11.63 16.54
C LEU A 686 -42.69 -10.46 16.70
N LEU A 687 -42.40 -9.31 16.09
CA LEU A 687 -43.29 -8.14 16.14
C LEU A 687 -44.48 -8.28 15.18
N ARG A 688 -44.21 -8.58 13.90
CA ARG A 688 -45.25 -8.82 12.90
C ARG A 688 -44.74 -9.53 11.64
N LYS A 689 -45.68 -10.14 10.92
CA LYS A 689 -45.48 -10.64 9.56
C LYS A 689 -46.01 -9.63 8.54
N VAL A 690 -45.14 -9.11 7.68
CA VAL A 690 -45.49 -8.12 6.66
C VAL A 690 -45.65 -8.81 5.30
N LYS A 691 -46.72 -8.46 4.58
CA LYS A 691 -46.95 -8.85 3.19
C LYS A 691 -46.87 -7.60 2.32
N ALA A 692 -45.74 -7.39 1.66
CA ALA A 692 -45.51 -6.26 0.78
C ALA A 692 -45.53 -6.70 -0.69
N ALA A 693 -45.55 -5.75 -1.63
CA ALA A 693 -45.42 -6.02 -3.05
C ALA A 693 -44.06 -6.67 -3.40
N SER A 694 -43.02 -6.45 -2.58
CA SER A 694 -41.70 -7.08 -2.68
C SER A 694 -41.63 -8.49 -2.07
N GLY A 695 -42.73 -9.00 -1.50
CA GLY A 695 -42.82 -10.32 -0.88
C GLY A 695 -43.08 -10.29 0.62
N ILE A 696 -42.91 -11.44 1.26
CA ILE A 696 -43.07 -11.62 2.71
C ILE A 696 -41.76 -11.26 3.44
N MET A 697 -41.90 -10.62 4.60
CA MET A 697 -40.85 -10.27 5.55
C MET A 697 -41.36 -10.45 6.99
N LEU A 698 -40.46 -10.75 7.92
CA LEU A 698 -40.75 -10.71 9.36
C LEU A 698 -40.04 -9.52 9.99
N GLU A 699 -40.78 -8.74 10.76
CA GLU A 699 -40.18 -7.72 11.64
C GLU A 699 -40.01 -8.35 13.02
N LEU A 700 -38.78 -8.34 13.51
CA LEU A 700 -38.35 -8.92 14.78
C LEU A 700 -37.75 -7.83 15.67
N GLU A 701 -37.70 -8.10 16.96
CA GLU A 701 -36.90 -7.37 17.94
C GLU A 701 -35.92 -8.36 18.57
N VAL A 702 -34.62 -8.06 18.51
CA VAL A 702 -33.54 -8.92 19.01
C VAL A 702 -32.70 -8.11 19.97
N ARG A 703 -32.77 -8.42 21.28
CA ARG A 703 -32.07 -7.64 22.33
C ARG A 703 -32.32 -6.12 22.22
N GLY A 704 -33.54 -5.71 21.88
CA GLY A 704 -33.90 -4.30 21.67
C GLY A 704 -33.53 -3.71 20.31
N VAL A 705 -32.91 -4.48 19.41
CA VAL A 705 -32.60 -4.09 18.03
C VAL A 705 -33.73 -4.52 17.10
N ARG A 706 -34.23 -3.61 16.26
CA ARG A 706 -35.22 -3.95 15.22
C ARG A 706 -34.55 -4.63 14.03
N VAL A 707 -35.08 -5.79 13.64
CA VAL A 707 -34.53 -6.63 12.56
C VAL A 707 -35.62 -6.95 11.53
N ASP A 708 -35.33 -6.67 10.27
CA ASP A 708 -36.18 -6.98 9.12
C ASP A 708 -35.64 -8.23 8.41
N LEU A 709 -36.25 -9.39 8.68
CA LEU A 709 -35.82 -10.68 8.16
C LEU A 709 -36.53 -11.03 6.85
N GLN A 710 -35.74 -11.06 5.78
CA GLN A 710 -36.16 -11.41 4.42
C GLN A 710 -35.63 -12.79 4.01
N TYR A 711 -36.31 -13.40 3.04
CA TYR A 711 -35.92 -14.70 2.50
C TYR A 711 -35.92 -14.71 0.98
N CYS A 712 -34.87 -15.29 0.39
CA CYS A 712 -34.68 -15.55 -1.02
C CYS A 712 -34.43 -17.05 -1.25
N ALA A 713 -35.29 -17.69 -2.04
CA ALA A 713 -35.07 -19.07 -2.50
C ALA A 713 -34.10 -19.04 -3.69
N ALA A 714 -32.86 -19.48 -3.49
CA ALA A 714 -31.79 -19.50 -4.49
C ALA A 714 -30.78 -20.63 -4.22
N THR A 715 -31.17 -21.85 -4.58
CA THR A 715 -30.41 -23.09 -4.35
C THR A 715 -28.98 -23.04 -4.89
N ARG A 716 -28.79 -22.66 -6.17
CA ARG A 716 -27.46 -22.60 -6.79
C ARG A 716 -26.53 -21.58 -6.14
N VAL A 717 -27.10 -20.48 -5.61
CA VAL A 717 -26.35 -19.43 -4.92
C VAL A 717 -25.83 -19.92 -3.58
N VAL A 718 -26.67 -20.60 -2.80
CA VAL A 718 -26.29 -21.09 -1.47
C VAL A 718 -25.28 -22.25 -1.56
N GLU A 719 -25.37 -23.09 -2.60
CA GLU A 719 -24.44 -24.22 -2.82
C GLU A 719 -23.03 -23.80 -3.27
N SER A 720 -22.91 -22.61 -3.86
CA SER A 720 -21.64 -22.05 -4.36
C SER A 720 -21.25 -20.78 -3.60
N TRP A 721 -21.71 -20.66 -2.35
CA TRP A 721 -21.42 -19.50 -1.52
C TRP A 721 -19.98 -19.53 -0.98
N PRO A 722 -19.24 -18.41 -0.97
CA PRO A 722 -19.62 -17.06 -1.43
C PRO A 722 -19.30 -16.77 -2.91
N GLN A 723 -18.69 -17.71 -3.64
CA GLN A 723 -18.21 -17.52 -5.02
C GLN A 723 -19.34 -17.08 -5.98
N ALA A 724 -20.59 -17.43 -5.67
CA ALA A 724 -21.77 -16.97 -6.38
C ALA A 724 -21.85 -15.43 -6.54
N LEU A 725 -21.30 -14.64 -5.62
CA LEU A 725 -21.32 -13.16 -5.70
C LEU A 725 -20.35 -12.57 -6.73
N GLU A 726 -19.40 -13.37 -7.21
CA GLU A 726 -18.40 -12.97 -8.21
C GLU A 726 -18.81 -13.34 -9.64
N LEU A 727 -19.89 -14.12 -9.79
CA LEU A 727 -20.39 -14.56 -11.09
C LEU A 727 -20.93 -13.39 -11.94
N PRO A 728 -20.78 -13.44 -13.27
CA PRO A 728 -21.33 -12.43 -14.19
C PRO A 728 -22.83 -12.19 -14.01
N ALA A 729 -23.27 -10.97 -14.33
CA ALA A 729 -24.65 -10.54 -14.11
C ALA A 729 -25.71 -11.43 -14.79
N ASP A 730 -25.36 -12.02 -15.94
CA ASP A 730 -26.14 -12.89 -16.82
C ASP A 730 -25.95 -14.40 -16.59
N HIS A 731 -25.23 -14.79 -15.53
CA HIS A 731 -25.01 -16.20 -15.21
C HIS A 731 -26.32 -16.92 -14.82
N SER A 732 -26.50 -18.17 -15.25
CA SER A 732 -27.74 -18.95 -15.04
C SER A 732 -28.07 -19.23 -13.57
N THR A 733 -27.10 -19.09 -12.66
CA THR A 733 -27.30 -19.07 -11.20
C THR A 733 -28.35 -18.03 -10.76
N PHE A 734 -28.54 -16.97 -11.54
CA PHE A 734 -29.47 -15.89 -11.27
C PHE A 734 -30.82 -16.01 -12.02
N ASP A 735 -31.08 -17.13 -12.69
CA ASP A 735 -32.37 -17.45 -13.31
C ASP A 735 -33.42 -17.82 -12.26
N LEU A 736 -33.84 -16.81 -11.50
CA LEU A 736 -34.74 -16.93 -10.36
C LEU A 736 -36.08 -16.24 -10.65
N PRO A 737 -37.18 -16.64 -10.00
CA PRO A 737 -38.43 -15.89 -10.04
C PRO A 737 -38.20 -14.42 -9.68
N MET A 738 -38.88 -13.51 -10.38
CA MET A 738 -38.70 -12.04 -10.25
C MET A 738 -38.62 -11.55 -8.80
N GLN A 739 -39.47 -12.05 -7.90
CA GLN A 739 -39.46 -11.65 -6.48
C GLN A 739 -38.21 -12.13 -5.73
N SER A 740 -37.72 -13.35 -5.99
CA SER A 740 -36.47 -13.85 -5.41
C SER A 740 -35.28 -13.07 -5.98
N LEU A 741 -35.26 -12.85 -7.29
CA LEU A 741 -34.19 -12.11 -7.95
C LEU A 741 -34.08 -10.67 -7.43
N LEU A 742 -35.19 -9.96 -7.26
CA LEU A 742 -35.18 -8.59 -6.68
C LEU A 742 -34.62 -8.56 -5.25
N LYS A 743 -34.91 -9.58 -4.44
CA LYS A 743 -34.36 -9.70 -3.08
C LYS A 743 -32.87 -10.04 -3.11
N LEU A 744 -32.44 -10.94 -3.99
CA LEU A 744 -31.03 -11.26 -4.16
C LEU A 744 -30.25 -10.07 -4.70
N ASN A 745 -30.85 -9.26 -5.57
CA ASN A 745 -30.20 -8.08 -6.14
C ASN A 745 -29.91 -7.00 -5.09
N SER A 746 -30.62 -6.93 -3.96
CA SER A 746 -30.24 -5.99 -2.89
C SER A 746 -28.87 -6.33 -2.31
N LEU A 747 -28.54 -7.63 -2.23
CA LEU A 747 -27.23 -8.13 -1.85
C LEU A 747 -26.21 -7.99 -2.99
N ARG A 748 -26.57 -8.38 -4.23
CA ARG A 748 -25.64 -8.31 -5.38
C ARG A 748 -25.25 -6.87 -5.73
N ASP A 749 -26.21 -5.95 -5.74
CA ASP A 749 -25.95 -4.52 -5.97
C ASP A 749 -25.08 -3.94 -4.86
N MET A 750 -25.37 -4.28 -3.59
CA MET A 750 -24.54 -3.85 -2.45
C MET A 750 -23.11 -4.37 -2.56
N HIS A 751 -22.93 -5.67 -2.78
CA HIS A 751 -21.62 -6.30 -2.90
C HIS A 751 -20.82 -5.73 -4.09
N TYR A 752 -21.47 -5.55 -5.24
CA TYR A 752 -20.87 -4.88 -6.38
C TYR A 752 -20.36 -3.48 -6.02
N LEU A 753 -21.20 -2.64 -5.39
CA LEU A 753 -20.82 -1.28 -5.01
C LEU A 753 -19.70 -1.26 -3.97
N GLN A 754 -19.76 -2.11 -2.94
CA GLN A 754 -18.68 -2.23 -1.96
C GLN A 754 -17.35 -2.65 -2.58
N ARG A 755 -17.38 -3.34 -3.73
CA ARG A 755 -16.19 -3.76 -4.47
C ARG A 755 -15.69 -2.71 -5.46
N THR A 756 -16.56 -1.90 -6.04
CA THR A 756 -16.19 -0.95 -7.11
C THR A 756 -16.07 0.49 -6.67
N ILE A 757 -16.62 0.86 -5.51
CA ILE A 757 -16.37 2.16 -4.90
C ILE A 757 -14.87 2.21 -4.54
N PRO A 758 -14.10 3.21 -5.02
CA PRO A 758 -12.66 3.26 -4.79
C PRO A 758 -12.28 3.34 -3.32
N ASP A 759 -12.90 4.27 -2.58
CA ASP A 759 -12.72 4.44 -1.13
C ASP A 759 -14.10 4.40 -0.44
N LEU A 760 -14.39 3.26 0.20
CA LEU A 760 -15.67 3.03 0.87
C LEU A 760 -15.79 3.84 2.16
N ALA A 761 -14.69 4.14 2.84
CA ALA A 761 -14.72 4.93 4.07
C ALA A 761 -15.06 6.40 3.79
N SER A 762 -14.43 7.01 2.78
CA SER A 762 -14.79 8.34 2.30
C SER A 762 -16.24 8.37 1.79
N PHE A 763 -16.66 7.33 1.06
CA PHE A 763 -18.06 7.17 0.66
C PHE A 763 -19.00 7.11 1.88
N ARG A 764 -18.67 6.36 2.94
CA ARG A 764 -19.51 6.22 4.14
C ARG A 764 -19.63 7.55 4.90
N LEU A 765 -18.53 8.31 5.02
CA LEU A 765 -18.56 9.66 5.61
C LEU A 765 -19.47 10.60 4.81
N ALA A 766 -19.27 10.66 3.49
CA ALA A 766 -20.11 11.47 2.61
C ALA A 766 -21.57 11.02 2.67
N TYR A 767 -21.86 9.71 2.66
CA TYR A 767 -23.21 9.18 2.80
C TYR A 767 -23.87 9.63 4.10
N ARG A 768 -23.16 9.52 5.24
CA ARG A 768 -23.69 9.94 6.55
C ARG A 768 -24.05 11.41 6.54
N PHE A 769 -23.20 12.25 5.94
CA PHE A 769 -23.48 13.68 5.79
C PHE A 769 -24.71 13.94 4.91
N ILE A 770 -24.78 13.35 3.71
CA ILE A 770 -25.92 13.52 2.80
C ILE A 770 -27.22 12.99 3.41
N LYS A 771 -27.17 11.90 4.18
CA LYS A 771 -28.34 11.39 4.94
C LYS A 771 -28.82 12.41 5.97
N ILE A 772 -27.91 12.97 6.77
CA ILE A 772 -28.23 13.99 7.78
C ILE A 772 -28.79 15.25 7.14
N TRP A 773 -28.14 15.75 6.09
CA TRP A 773 -28.63 16.85 5.29
C TRP A 773 -30.06 16.58 4.80
N ALA A 774 -30.29 15.44 4.14
CA ALA A 774 -31.63 15.11 3.63
C ALA A 774 -32.68 15.03 4.75
N GLN A 775 -32.32 14.49 5.92
CA GLN A 775 -33.20 14.44 7.09
C GLN A 775 -33.53 15.84 7.61
N ARG A 776 -32.52 16.69 7.81
CA ARG A 776 -32.67 18.06 8.32
C ARG A 776 -33.45 18.96 7.37
N ARG A 777 -33.29 18.77 6.06
CA ARG A 777 -34.04 19.50 5.02
C ARG A 777 -35.47 18.97 4.80
N GLY A 778 -35.85 17.87 5.47
CA GLY A 778 -37.16 17.25 5.35
C GLY A 778 -37.40 16.57 4.00
N ILE A 779 -36.34 16.08 3.36
CA ILE A 779 -36.35 15.41 2.04
C ILE A 779 -35.81 13.97 2.12
N TYR A 780 -35.87 13.36 3.31
CA TYR A 780 -35.51 11.95 3.54
C TYR A 780 -36.77 11.11 3.78
N SER A 781 -37.41 10.66 2.70
CA SER A 781 -38.47 9.65 2.74
C SER A 781 -38.76 9.11 1.33
N SER A 782 -38.31 7.87 1.06
CA SER A 782 -38.57 7.20 -0.22
C SER A 782 -40.07 7.00 -0.48
N LYS A 783 -40.86 6.78 0.59
CA LYS A 783 -42.32 6.62 0.50
C LYS A 783 -43.02 7.88 0.01
N LEU A 784 -42.46 9.07 0.27
CA LEU A 784 -43.03 10.36 -0.11
C LEU A 784 -42.47 10.91 -1.43
N GLY A 785 -41.67 10.12 -2.14
CA GLY A 785 -41.05 10.54 -3.39
C GLY A 785 -39.83 11.44 -3.24
N TYR A 786 -39.16 11.41 -2.08
CA TYR A 786 -37.85 12.05 -1.86
C TYR A 786 -36.73 11.00 -1.73
N LEU A 787 -35.56 11.44 -1.25
CA LEU A 787 -34.40 10.57 -1.07
C LEU A 787 -34.64 9.54 0.04
N GLY A 788 -33.97 8.40 -0.10
CA GLY A 788 -33.88 7.33 0.88
C GLY A 788 -32.52 6.68 0.75
N GLY A 789 -32.20 5.69 1.59
CA GLY A 789 -30.86 5.11 1.64
C GLY A 789 -30.33 4.67 0.27
N ILE A 790 -31.09 3.84 -0.45
CA ILE A 790 -30.69 3.36 -1.79
C ILE A 790 -30.51 4.50 -2.82
N HIS A 791 -31.29 5.58 -2.74
CA HIS A 791 -31.15 6.74 -3.63
C HIS A 791 -29.80 7.43 -3.39
N ILE A 792 -29.47 7.71 -2.12
CA ILE A 792 -28.20 8.34 -1.73
C ILE A 792 -27.04 7.43 -2.15
N THR A 793 -27.14 6.12 -1.88
CA THR A 793 -26.10 5.15 -2.23
C THR A 793 -25.76 5.18 -3.72
N LEU A 794 -26.76 5.10 -4.60
CA LEU A 794 -26.54 5.06 -6.05
C LEU A 794 -26.06 6.41 -6.61
N LEU A 795 -26.62 7.53 -6.11
CA LEU A 795 -26.20 8.87 -6.52
C LEU A 795 -24.75 9.14 -6.12
N LEU A 796 -24.37 8.76 -4.90
CA LEU A 796 -23.04 8.99 -4.37
C LEU A 796 -22.00 8.04 -4.97
N ALA A 797 -22.35 6.76 -5.17
CA ALA A 797 -21.44 5.80 -5.79
C ALA A 797 -21.04 6.23 -7.20
N ARG A 798 -22.00 6.75 -7.98
CA ARG A 798 -21.74 7.33 -9.30
C ARG A 798 -20.73 8.49 -9.22
N ILE A 799 -20.86 9.38 -8.24
CA ILE A 799 -19.92 10.50 -8.04
C ILE A 799 -18.54 9.95 -7.70
N CYS A 800 -18.41 9.06 -6.71
CA CYS A 800 -17.13 8.48 -6.32
C CYS A 800 -16.40 7.83 -7.51
N THR A 801 -17.11 7.02 -8.30
CA THR A 801 -16.50 6.32 -9.44
C THR A 801 -16.13 7.26 -10.58
N LEU A 802 -16.97 8.25 -10.90
CA LEU A 802 -16.67 9.23 -11.95
C LEU A 802 -15.53 10.17 -11.54
N SER A 803 -15.56 10.68 -10.30
CA SER A 803 -14.51 11.55 -9.77
C SER A 803 -13.15 10.85 -9.73
N PHE A 804 -13.13 9.57 -9.33
CA PHE A 804 -11.90 8.79 -9.29
C PHE A 804 -11.23 8.63 -10.66
N ARG A 805 -12.03 8.39 -11.71
CA ARG A 805 -11.52 8.29 -13.09
C ARG A 805 -10.91 9.61 -13.58
N GLN A 806 -11.38 10.74 -13.07
CA GLN A 806 -10.90 12.06 -13.49
C GLN A 806 -9.68 12.53 -12.70
N ALA A 807 -9.68 12.36 -11.38
CA ALA A 807 -8.73 13.02 -10.46
C ALA A 807 -8.05 12.08 -9.46
N GLY A 808 -8.26 10.76 -9.54
CA GLY A 808 -7.74 9.81 -8.57
C GLY A 808 -8.50 9.84 -7.24
N THR A 809 -7.83 9.50 -6.14
CA THR A 809 -8.45 9.51 -4.81
C THR A 809 -8.80 10.94 -4.38
N ILE A 810 -10.03 11.13 -3.89
CA ILE A 810 -10.53 12.43 -3.42
C ILE A 810 -11.14 12.29 -2.03
N SER A 811 -11.04 13.35 -1.22
CA SER A 811 -11.53 13.33 0.16
C SER A 811 -13.06 13.25 0.24
N ALA A 812 -13.60 12.81 1.39
CA ALA A 812 -15.04 12.85 1.65
C ALA A 812 -15.65 14.25 1.46
N ALA A 813 -14.92 15.32 1.78
CA ALA A 813 -15.36 16.70 1.60
C ALA A 813 -15.45 17.10 0.12
N ASP A 814 -14.44 16.72 -0.68
CA ASP A 814 -14.45 16.93 -2.14
C ASP A 814 -15.59 16.14 -2.80
N ILE A 815 -15.86 14.92 -2.33
CA ILE A 815 -16.99 14.10 -2.78
C ILE A 815 -18.32 14.82 -2.51
N ILE A 816 -18.54 15.35 -1.30
CA ILE A 816 -19.77 16.08 -0.94
C ILE A 816 -19.93 17.33 -1.81
N THR A 817 -18.85 18.09 -1.99
CA THR A 817 -18.87 19.33 -2.80
C THR A 817 -19.22 19.02 -4.26
N THR A 818 -18.55 18.02 -4.84
CA THR A 818 -18.80 17.53 -6.19
C THR A 818 -20.24 17.01 -6.34
N PHE A 819 -20.76 16.28 -5.34
CA PHE A 819 -22.12 15.75 -5.32
C PHE A 819 -23.17 16.86 -5.47
N PHE A 820 -23.08 17.92 -4.66
CA PHE A 820 -24.06 19.00 -4.70
C PHE A 820 -24.00 19.79 -5.99
N LYS A 821 -22.80 20.16 -6.46
CA LYS A 821 -22.64 20.89 -7.73
C LYS A 821 -23.16 20.09 -8.91
N HIS A 822 -22.79 18.80 -8.99
CA HIS A 822 -23.23 17.93 -10.08
C HIS A 822 -24.75 17.81 -10.13
N TYR A 823 -25.39 17.48 -9.00
CA TYR A 823 -26.85 17.25 -8.97
C TYR A 823 -27.70 18.53 -8.96
N ALA A 824 -27.10 19.69 -8.64
CA ALA A 824 -27.71 21.00 -8.84
C ALA A 824 -27.85 21.36 -10.33
N GLN A 825 -26.93 20.89 -11.17
CA GLN A 825 -26.86 21.15 -12.61
C GLN A 825 -27.40 19.98 -13.47
N PHE A 826 -27.63 18.82 -12.86
CA PHE A 826 -28.10 17.62 -13.56
C PHE A 826 -29.48 17.81 -14.19
N ASN A 827 -29.65 17.40 -15.45
CA ASN A 827 -30.93 17.52 -16.15
C ASN A 827 -31.85 16.35 -15.79
N TRP A 828 -32.52 16.43 -14.65
CA TRP A 828 -33.39 15.38 -14.12
C TRP A 828 -34.54 14.98 -15.06
N GLU A 829 -35.01 15.89 -15.92
CA GLU A 829 -36.10 15.63 -16.88
C GLU A 829 -35.66 14.75 -18.05
N LYS A 830 -34.41 14.90 -18.52
CA LYS A 830 -33.91 14.21 -19.72
C LYS A 830 -32.92 13.10 -19.41
N GLN A 831 -32.10 13.26 -18.38
CA GLN A 831 -31.03 12.33 -18.03
C GLN A 831 -31.52 11.28 -17.04
N VAL A 832 -30.78 10.16 -16.99
CA VAL A 832 -31.02 9.01 -16.12
C VAL A 832 -29.76 8.75 -15.33
N VAL A 833 -29.90 8.49 -14.02
CA VAL A 833 -28.77 8.12 -13.16
C VAL A 833 -28.57 6.60 -13.24
N TYR A 834 -27.36 6.19 -13.61
CA TYR A 834 -26.88 4.80 -13.64
C TYR A 834 -25.37 4.76 -13.36
N ASP A 835 -24.78 3.59 -13.14
CA ASP A 835 -23.32 3.48 -13.03
C ASP A 835 -22.68 3.26 -14.42
N PRO A 836 -21.91 4.22 -14.95
CA PRO A 836 -21.27 4.09 -16.26
C PRO A 836 -20.13 3.05 -16.31
N SER A 837 -19.75 2.49 -15.16
CA SER A 837 -18.78 1.39 -15.07
C SER A 837 -19.48 0.05 -15.24
N PHE A 838 -20.63 -0.13 -14.58
CA PHE A 838 -21.44 -1.35 -14.71
C PHE A 838 -21.97 -1.54 -16.14
N TYR A 839 -22.42 -0.45 -16.79
CA TYR A 839 -23.03 -0.51 -18.11
C TYR A 839 -22.03 -0.19 -19.24
N LYS A 840 -21.81 -1.14 -20.17
CA LYS A 840 -20.95 -0.94 -21.36
C LYS A 840 -21.43 0.18 -22.28
N SER A 841 -22.74 0.42 -22.33
CA SER A 841 -23.39 1.52 -23.06
C SER A 841 -24.57 2.04 -22.22
N PRO A 842 -25.05 3.28 -22.46
CA PRO A 842 -26.19 3.83 -21.73
C PRO A 842 -27.36 2.83 -21.68
N PRO A 843 -27.88 2.50 -20.49
CA PRO A 843 -28.88 1.45 -20.36
C PRO A 843 -30.14 1.83 -21.14
N ARG A 844 -30.57 0.97 -22.06
CA ARG A 844 -31.90 1.06 -22.67
C ARG A 844 -32.96 1.00 -21.57
N TYR A 845 -33.62 2.13 -21.31
CA TYR A 845 -34.69 2.30 -20.34
C TYR A 845 -35.76 3.21 -20.96
N PHE A 846 -36.99 2.70 -21.06
CA PHE A 846 -38.11 3.50 -21.53
C PHE A 846 -38.67 4.31 -20.36
N ARG A 847 -38.40 5.62 -20.35
CA ARG A 847 -38.92 6.56 -19.34
C ARG A 847 -40.39 6.88 -19.63
N PRO A 848 -41.34 6.49 -18.77
CA PRO A 848 -42.71 6.99 -18.86
C PRO A 848 -42.74 8.50 -18.59
N GLN A 849 -43.59 9.26 -19.28
CA GLN A 849 -43.72 10.73 -19.08
C GLN A 849 -44.05 11.14 -17.63
N ARG A 850 -44.59 10.22 -16.83
CA ARG A 850 -44.94 10.44 -15.43
C ARG A 850 -43.76 10.32 -14.46
N GLU A 851 -42.57 9.96 -14.94
CA GLU A 851 -41.37 9.76 -14.12
C GLU A 851 -40.40 10.97 -14.18
N PRO A 852 -40.53 11.93 -13.26
CA PRO A 852 -39.75 13.17 -13.26
C PRO A 852 -38.29 12.96 -12.84
N LEU A 853 -37.95 11.81 -12.26
CA LEU A 853 -36.62 11.47 -11.75
C LEU A 853 -36.43 9.97 -11.91
N VAL A 854 -35.28 9.57 -12.47
CA VAL A 854 -34.97 8.16 -12.76
C VAL A 854 -33.57 7.84 -12.23
N ILE A 855 -33.53 6.90 -11.28
CA ILE A 855 -32.31 6.30 -10.74
C ILE A 855 -32.45 4.80 -10.93
N LEU A 856 -31.55 4.20 -11.71
CA LEU A 856 -31.62 2.79 -12.06
C LEU A 856 -30.82 1.91 -11.07
N SER A 857 -31.36 0.74 -10.77
CA SER A 857 -30.62 -0.37 -10.14
C SER A 857 -29.49 -0.89 -11.04
N GLN A 858 -28.56 -1.67 -10.48
CA GLN A 858 -27.45 -2.24 -11.24
C GLN A 858 -27.87 -3.50 -11.98
N HIS A 859 -28.14 -4.58 -11.24
CA HIS A 859 -28.46 -5.86 -11.86
C HIS A 859 -29.88 -5.89 -12.44
N GLN A 860 -30.06 -6.70 -13.49
CA GLN A 860 -31.37 -6.97 -14.07
C GLN A 860 -32.28 -7.65 -13.04
N PRO A 861 -33.58 -7.33 -13.01
CA PRO A 861 -34.31 -6.42 -13.89
C PRO A 861 -34.01 -4.93 -13.63
N LYS A 862 -33.94 -4.12 -14.69
CA LYS A 862 -33.78 -2.65 -14.55
C LYS A 862 -35.02 -2.03 -13.89
N VAL A 863 -34.84 -1.47 -12.69
CA VAL A 863 -35.92 -0.82 -11.95
C VAL A 863 -35.53 0.62 -11.64
N ASN A 864 -36.45 1.56 -11.86
CA ASN A 864 -36.34 2.90 -11.30
C ASN A 864 -36.62 2.82 -9.80
N VAL A 865 -35.59 2.95 -8.97
CA VAL A 865 -35.72 2.89 -7.51
C VAL A 865 -36.53 4.07 -6.95
N ALA A 866 -36.61 5.18 -7.71
CA ALA A 866 -37.31 6.40 -7.33
C ALA A 866 -38.76 6.47 -7.85
N ARG A 867 -39.43 5.33 -8.03
CA ARG A 867 -40.82 5.23 -8.55
C ARG A 867 -41.89 6.07 -7.82
N ALA A 868 -41.62 6.49 -6.58
CA ALA A 868 -42.53 7.31 -5.80
C ALA A 868 -42.35 8.82 -6.06
N ALA A 869 -41.31 9.22 -6.79
CA ALA A 869 -41.02 10.62 -7.09
C ALA A 869 -42.11 11.24 -7.97
N SER A 870 -42.47 12.48 -7.66
CA SER A 870 -43.48 13.28 -8.34
C SER A 870 -42.86 14.61 -8.78
N ILE A 871 -43.46 15.30 -9.77
CA ILE A 871 -42.90 16.56 -10.27
C ILE A 871 -42.65 17.57 -9.12
N PRO A 872 -43.57 17.76 -8.15
CA PRO A 872 -43.32 18.63 -7.01
C PRO A 872 -42.18 18.16 -6.09
N SER A 873 -42.07 16.85 -5.83
CA SER A 873 -41.00 16.33 -4.97
C SER A 873 -39.63 16.44 -5.65
N THR A 874 -39.54 16.13 -6.95
CA THR A 874 -38.33 16.34 -7.75
C THR A 874 -37.91 17.80 -7.78
N ARG A 875 -38.84 18.74 -8.00
CA ARG A 875 -38.53 20.18 -7.96
C ARG A 875 -37.97 20.61 -6.60
N THR A 876 -38.51 20.07 -5.51
CA THR A 876 -38.01 20.33 -4.15
C THR A 876 -36.58 19.81 -3.98
N LEU A 877 -36.28 18.60 -4.46
CA LEU A 877 -34.92 18.04 -4.43
C LEU A 877 -33.92 18.92 -5.19
N VAL A 878 -34.27 19.33 -6.42
CA VAL A 878 -33.42 20.21 -7.24
C VAL A 878 -33.13 21.53 -6.53
N GLN A 879 -34.13 22.14 -5.90
CA GLN A 879 -33.96 23.38 -5.14
C GLN A 879 -33.00 23.21 -3.95
N GLU A 880 -33.09 22.09 -3.24
CA GLU A 880 -32.20 21.81 -2.11
C GLU A 880 -30.77 21.50 -2.55
N PHE A 881 -30.57 20.83 -3.71
CA PHE A 881 -29.24 20.67 -4.31
C PHE A 881 -28.64 22.03 -4.71
N GLN A 882 -29.42 22.89 -5.39
CA GLN A 882 -29.00 24.25 -5.77
C GLN A 882 -28.71 25.13 -4.56
N ARG A 883 -29.46 24.97 -3.46
CA ARG A 883 -29.22 25.67 -2.19
C ARG A 883 -27.86 25.27 -1.62
N ALA A 884 -27.58 23.97 -1.54
CA ALA A 884 -26.33 23.45 -1.01
C ALA A 884 -25.11 23.89 -1.86
N ASP A 885 -25.21 23.80 -3.19
CA ASP A 885 -24.19 24.29 -4.14
C ASP A 885 -23.91 25.79 -3.96
N LYS A 886 -24.96 26.60 -3.80
CA LYS A 886 -24.83 28.04 -3.52
C LYS A 886 -24.16 28.32 -2.17
N LEU A 887 -24.43 27.53 -1.14
CA LEU A 887 -23.77 27.66 0.17
C LEU A 887 -22.28 27.29 0.07
N LEU A 888 -21.96 26.22 -0.65
CA LEU A 888 -20.58 25.79 -0.90
C LEU A 888 -19.77 26.82 -1.72
N SER A 889 -20.43 27.69 -2.46
CA SER A 889 -19.80 28.80 -3.18
C SER A 889 -19.47 30.01 -2.28
N GLN A 890 -19.86 30.00 -0.99
CA GLN A 890 -19.61 31.09 -0.03
C GLN A 890 -18.32 30.85 0.76
N GLN A 891 -17.61 31.92 1.12
CA GLN A 891 -16.30 31.83 1.79
C GLN A 891 -16.36 31.41 3.27
N ASP A 892 -17.51 31.55 3.95
CA ASP A 892 -17.65 31.33 5.41
C ASP A 892 -18.63 30.20 5.76
N VAL A 893 -18.90 29.28 4.83
CA VAL A 893 -19.84 28.16 5.07
C VAL A 893 -19.30 27.17 6.10
N THR A 894 -20.14 26.72 7.03
CA THR A 894 -19.81 25.61 7.96
C THR A 894 -20.58 24.32 7.61
N TRP A 895 -20.11 23.16 8.08
CA TRP A 895 -20.81 21.89 7.89
C TRP A 895 -22.23 21.91 8.48
N GLU A 896 -22.43 22.58 9.60
CA GLU A 896 -23.73 22.73 10.27
C GLU A 896 -24.70 23.57 9.44
N GLN A 897 -24.22 24.67 8.86
CA GLN A 897 -25.03 25.51 7.97
C GLN A 897 -25.44 24.74 6.71
N LEU A 898 -24.51 23.98 6.13
CA LEU A 898 -24.77 23.15 4.97
C LEU A 898 -25.78 22.04 5.27
N ALA A 899 -25.64 21.34 6.40
CA ALA A 899 -26.57 20.31 6.87
C ALA A 899 -27.98 20.88 7.15
N GLY A 900 -28.06 22.12 7.67
CA GLY A 900 -29.30 22.80 8.05
C GLY A 900 -29.42 22.96 9.57
N SER A 901 -28.82 24.04 10.07
CA SER A 901 -28.64 24.58 11.45
C SER A 901 -29.14 23.77 12.67
N ILE A 902 -28.30 23.78 13.71
CA ILE A 902 -28.55 23.21 15.05
C ILE A 902 -29.45 24.14 15.90
N GLU A 903 -29.49 25.45 15.61
CA GLU A 903 -30.23 26.44 16.40
C GLU A 903 -31.74 26.42 16.10
N ASN A 904 -32.50 25.75 16.97
CA ASN A 904 -33.94 25.91 17.27
C ASN A 904 -34.97 25.97 16.11
N SER A 905 -34.61 25.60 14.88
CA SER A 905 -35.58 25.42 13.81
C SER A 905 -35.36 24.09 13.11
N THR A 906 -36.30 23.16 13.34
CA THR A 906 -36.38 21.92 12.58
C THR A 906 -36.67 22.23 11.10
N GLY A 907 -36.41 21.28 10.19
CA GLY A 907 -36.85 21.41 8.80
C GLY A 907 -38.37 21.63 8.66
N ALA A 908 -39.14 21.21 9.66
CA ALA A 908 -40.55 21.53 9.79
C ALA A 908 -40.80 23.00 10.17
N ASP A 909 -40.01 23.61 11.05
CA ASP A 909 -40.13 25.04 11.39
C ASP A 909 -39.78 25.94 10.19
N GLU A 910 -38.73 25.61 9.46
CA GLU A 910 -38.39 26.31 8.22
C GLU A 910 -39.48 26.08 7.15
N PHE A 911 -40.01 24.86 7.05
CA PHE A 911 -41.15 24.57 6.18
C PHE A 911 -42.39 25.39 6.58
N LEU A 912 -42.69 25.52 7.87
CA LEU A 912 -43.81 26.30 8.41
C LEU A 912 -43.63 27.82 8.27
N LYS A 913 -42.40 28.29 8.04
CA LYS A 913 -42.11 29.69 7.67
C LYS A 913 -42.09 29.92 6.16
N SER A 914 -41.72 28.90 5.38
CA SER A 914 -41.46 29.03 3.93
C SER A 914 -42.70 29.01 3.04
N TYR A 915 -43.86 28.61 3.56
CA TYR A 915 -45.11 28.52 2.81
C TYR A 915 -46.20 29.38 3.47
N ARG A 916 -47.06 29.99 2.66
CA ARG A 916 -48.16 30.84 3.19
C ARG A 916 -49.39 30.03 3.59
N SER A 917 -49.47 28.76 3.20
CA SER A 917 -50.65 27.92 3.39
C SER A 917 -50.24 26.47 3.58
N TYR A 918 -50.95 25.78 4.49
CA TYR A 918 -50.66 24.40 4.89
C TYR A 918 -51.95 23.57 4.92
N ALA A 919 -51.83 22.29 4.60
CA ALA A 919 -52.88 21.30 4.81
C ALA A 919 -52.45 20.36 5.93
N LYS A 920 -53.16 20.39 7.06
CA LYS A 920 -52.93 19.49 8.20
C LYS A 920 -53.86 18.27 8.07
N VAL A 921 -53.28 17.07 8.01
CA VAL A 921 -54.05 15.83 7.98
C VAL A 921 -54.00 15.17 9.35
N ASN A 922 -55.11 15.21 10.08
CA ASN A 922 -55.25 14.55 11.38
C ASN A 922 -55.91 13.18 11.20
N VAL A 923 -55.32 12.15 11.81
CA VAL A 923 -55.87 10.79 11.79
C VAL A 923 -55.99 10.32 13.23
N GLN A 924 -57.20 9.93 13.63
CA GLN A 924 -57.47 9.33 14.93
C GLN A 924 -57.97 7.90 14.73
N TYR A 925 -57.44 6.95 15.49
CA TYR A 925 -57.81 5.55 15.43
C TYR A 925 -58.37 5.11 16.80
N TRP A 926 -59.63 4.67 16.79
CA TRP A 926 -60.38 4.32 17.99
C TRP A 926 -60.66 2.81 18.05
N GLY A 927 -59.61 1.98 18.00
CA GLY A 927 -59.78 0.52 18.02
C GLY A 927 -58.81 -0.19 18.97
N GLY A 928 -59.22 -1.33 19.53
CA GLY A 928 -58.50 -2.05 20.60
C GLY A 928 -57.16 -2.70 20.21
N ALA A 929 -56.74 -2.63 18.93
CA ALA A 929 -55.48 -3.20 18.46
C ALA A 929 -54.56 -2.11 17.88
N ALA A 930 -53.47 -1.79 18.59
CA ALA A 930 -52.47 -0.80 18.17
C ALA A 930 -51.83 -1.13 16.80
N THR A 931 -51.77 -2.42 16.44
CA THR A 931 -51.29 -2.89 15.12
C THR A 931 -52.16 -2.39 13.97
N LYS A 932 -53.49 -2.43 14.12
CA LYS A 932 -54.46 -1.93 13.13
C LYS A 932 -54.38 -0.40 12.99
N GLY A 933 -54.15 0.32 14.09
CA GLY A 933 -53.91 1.77 14.06
C GLY A 933 -52.64 2.13 13.27
N ARG A 934 -51.53 1.41 13.51
CA ARG A 934 -50.29 1.59 12.73
C ARG A 934 -50.48 1.25 11.25
N MET A 935 -51.29 0.24 10.92
CA MET A 935 -51.64 -0.09 9.52
C MET A 935 -52.43 1.02 8.85
N LEU A 936 -53.39 1.65 9.54
CA LEU A 936 -54.15 2.79 9.02
C LEU A 936 -53.24 3.99 8.71
N VAL A 937 -52.34 4.33 9.62
CA VAL A 937 -51.36 5.41 9.41
C VAL A 937 -50.48 5.11 8.19
N GLY A 938 -49.93 3.88 8.10
CA GLY A 938 -49.10 3.49 6.95
C GLY A 938 -49.86 3.49 5.62
N TRP A 939 -51.14 3.10 5.61
CA TRP A 939 -52.00 3.19 4.43
C TRP A 939 -52.23 4.65 4.00
N LEU A 940 -52.45 5.54 4.97
CA LEU A 940 -52.71 6.95 4.72
C LEU A 940 -51.46 7.68 4.22
N GLU A 941 -50.29 7.42 4.82
CA GLU A 941 -48.99 7.92 4.34
C GLU A 941 -48.76 7.58 2.85
N TRP A 942 -49.09 6.35 2.43
CA TRP A 942 -48.98 5.92 1.04
C TRP A 942 -49.97 6.65 0.10
N ARG A 943 -51.18 6.94 0.59
CA ARG A 943 -52.21 7.68 -0.17
C ARG A 943 -51.94 9.18 -0.25
N CYS A 944 -51.23 9.78 0.71
CA CYS A 944 -50.87 11.21 0.66
C CYS A 944 -50.05 11.58 -0.58
N VAL A 945 -49.20 10.69 -1.08
CA VAL A 945 -48.48 10.89 -2.37
C VAL A 945 -49.46 10.90 -3.54
N SER A 946 -50.47 10.03 -3.51
CA SER A 946 -51.54 10.03 -4.51
C SER A 946 -52.42 11.28 -4.44
N LEU A 947 -52.54 11.96 -3.28
CA LEU A 947 -53.26 13.24 -3.14
C LEU A 947 -52.48 14.41 -3.75
N LEU A 948 -51.15 14.36 -3.75
CA LEU A 948 -50.31 15.34 -4.44
C LEU A 948 -50.44 15.27 -5.97
N VAL A 949 -50.66 14.05 -6.49
CA VAL A 949 -50.67 13.72 -7.93
C VAL A 949 -52.08 13.58 -8.52
N GLY A 950 -53.09 13.21 -7.71
CA GLY A 950 -54.43 12.84 -8.18
C GLY A 950 -55.53 13.85 -7.83
N ARG A 951 -56.22 14.34 -8.87
CA ARG A 951 -57.58 14.92 -8.88
C ARG A 951 -57.96 15.87 -7.73
N LEU A 952 -57.10 16.81 -7.36
CA LEU A 952 -57.62 18.17 -7.23
C LEU A 952 -57.70 18.68 -8.66
N HIS A 953 -58.87 19.08 -9.13
CA HIS A 953 -59.03 19.89 -10.36
C HIS A 953 -57.90 20.94 -10.44
N PRO A 954 -57.54 21.47 -11.62
CA PRO A 954 -56.60 22.58 -11.71
C PRO A 954 -57.19 23.77 -10.93
N LEU A 955 -56.93 23.82 -9.63
CA LEU A 955 -57.17 24.96 -8.78
C LEU A 955 -56.11 25.95 -9.23
N PRO A 956 -56.48 27.09 -9.84
CA PRO A 956 -55.53 28.01 -10.50
C PRO A 956 -54.50 28.65 -9.55
N THR A 957 -54.46 28.31 -8.27
CA THR A 957 -53.88 29.12 -7.20
C THR A 957 -52.73 28.48 -6.40
N PHE A 958 -52.37 27.20 -6.61
CA PHE A 958 -51.30 26.56 -5.83
C PHE A 958 -50.03 26.31 -6.63
N GLN A 959 -49.05 27.24 -6.54
CA GLN A 959 -47.78 27.20 -7.28
C GLN A 959 -46.71 26.24 -6.70
N ARG A 960 -46.79 25.85 -5.42
CA ARG A 960 -45.81 24.95 -4.76
C ARG A 960 -46.49 24.00 -3.78
N ARG A 961 -46.13 22.71 -3.82
CA ARG A 961 -46.62 21.66 -2.90
C ARG A 961 -45.41 20.88 -2.37
N LYS A 962 -45.12 20.98 -1.08
CA LYS A 962 -44.11 20.17 -0.38
C LYS A 962 -44.81 19.43 0.77
N LEU A 963 -44.52 18.14 0.89
CA LEU A 963 -45.03 17.28 1.95
C LEU A 963 -43.90 17.04 2.95
N THR A 964 -44.18 17.31 4.22
CA THR A 964 -43.32 17.01 5.37
C THR A 964 -44.17 16.21 6.35
N ILE A 965 -43.62 15.16 6.97
CA ILE A 965 -44.31 14.38 7.99
C ILE A 965 -43.51 14.47 9.28
N ASP A 966 -44.07 15.14 10.28
CA ASP A 966 -43.68 14.99 11.68
C ASP A 966 -44.80 14.30 12.44
N ARG A 967 -44.44 13.25 13.18
CA ARG A 967 -45.38 12.50 14.03
C ARG A 967 -45.42 13.16 15.40
N TYR A 968 -46.45 13.94 15.66
CA TYR A 968 -46.76 14.40 17.00
C TYR A 968 -47.68 13.38 17.66
N PRO A 969 -47.23 12.58 18.65
CA PRO A 969 -48.16 11.82 19.46
C PRO A 969 -49.10 12.81 20.13
N SER A 970 -50.41 12.70 19.87
CA SER A 970 -51.38 13.45 20.65
C SER A 970 -51.34 12.89 22.07
N LYS A 971 -50.67 13.60 22.98
CA LYS A 971 -51.06 13.53 24.39
C LYS A 971 -52.45 14.14 24.44
N VAL A 972 -53.48 13.29 24.44
CA VAL A 972 -54.81 13.72 24.82
C VAL A 972 -54.73 14.06 26.33
N PRO A 973 -55.27 15.20 26.78
CA PRO A 973 -55.39 15.48 28.22
C PRO A 973 -56.24 14.44 28.95
#